data_AF-A0A3R6LJT3-F1
#
_entry.id   AF-A0A3R6LJT3-F1
#
_cell.length_a   1.000
_cell.length_b   1.000
_cell.length_c   1.000
_cell.angle_alpha   90.00
_cell.angle_beta   90.00
_cell.angle_gamma   90.00
#
_symmetry.space_group_name_H-M   'P 1'
#
loop_
_entity.id
_entity.type
_entity.pdbx_description
1 polymer ?
#
loop_
_entity_poly.entity_id
_entity_poly.type
_entity_poly.pdbx_seq_one_letter_code
_entity_poly.pdbx_strand_id
1 'polypeptide(L)'
;MYQENELKKLYERLKAQYPQYQLELSGDSLTLNRLYCKIEVNRSGVKLYVNEKLYDQFTSEDVNDTDDLYELIEAFLLDIQHAGMKQGNETYIFATRQAAKMGSRFLMGMAICFTILMIGLITANSPWLFLLIFLLPAASLLILKQMQKKIFQRCWFCPACGQSLPMGGKGHSCEMEYVSQCPHCAHVLEQPPELEVVQREYATQKPLEPPHDLPVQGSKLPCIICGSFTIAFSLILLPLIFVSDGNEPLDMVGVWTGVGMLLYLLGFGLALLLCRHAEREETQQPVVIVRERMVVTVLGVIVWVLGFVLTIMGVIVAGTPPFAPDVTAFVAIPGVLLFLLGIWMLLAGRNRSLFVFQDNSILYISSWGRKRKFAPGQVASVRLTANRSIHLLNSEGKKLASIETNMLGIPRFAEWLESTNLAATLTPTMEKQTRQEEQQENTVQWREEYHTHWHDHIKSIRIGLWVVIVLFAVGVLIPIPLYLFADAKFTTVMKIGAFAPIPFLLFCLVFAPVLSFGDKPQNATPEWRAMHIHVPLIICLLIGYTYFWQVSDIWGDLVLREEDGNWGWLIRILSITIVLIVLQVLRSPKRNRVAAGLYMGVVGLSIACGLHYCVNAALIGPAQHYPAIIVDSHAEDPDVDDDDYKLTIVMDNGEETDLVVTEKVYEMAMNGEPLEICHRESPFGVVFLGIHMPSTE
;
A
#
# COMPACT_ATOMS: atom_id res chain seq x y z
N MET A 1 10.45 46.48 6.30
CA MET A 1 11.88 46.88 6.38
C MET A 1 12.38 46.47 7.75
N TYR A 2 13.36 45.56 7.84
CA TYR A 2 13.71 44.91 9.10
C TYR A 2 14.29 45.89 10.13
N GLN A 3 13.74 45.87 11.33
CA GLN A 3 14.21 46.70 12.45
C GLN A 3 15.39 46.02 13.17
N GLU A 4 16.23 46.81 13.86
CA GLU A 4 17.39 46.28 14.62
C GLU A 4 16.97 45.20 15.64
N ASN A 5 15.81 45.35 16.27
CA ASN A 5 15.26 44.36 17.21
C ASN A 5 14.85 43.03 16.54
N GLU A 6 14.43 43.07 15.28
CA GLU A 6 14.03 41.91 14.47
C GLU A 6 15.25 41.10 14.03
N LEU A 7 16.28 41.79 13.53
CA LEU A 7 17.58 41.17 13.19
C LEU A 7 18.26 40.55 14.41
N LYS A 8 18.13 41.18 15.59
CA LYS A 8 18.65 40.64 16.85
C LYS A 8 17.95 39.34 17.27
N LYS A 9 16.62 39.24 17.08
CA LYS A 9 15.88 37.98 17.33
C LYS A 9 16.33 36.87 16.38
N LEU A 10 16.49 37.20 15.10
CA LEU A 10 16.97 36.25 14.09
C LEU A 10 18.39 35.76 14.42
N TYR A 11 19.28 36.67 14.83
CA TYR A 11 20.64 36.34 15.28
C TYR A 11 20.63 35.32 16.44
N GLU A 12 19.86 35.56 17.50
CA GLU A 12 19.81 34.66 18.66
C GLU A 12 19.25 33.28 18.27
N ARG A 13 18.24 33.22 17.39
CA ARG A 13 17.67 31.97 16.89
C ARG A 13 18.68 31.17 16.06
N LEU A 14 19.34 31.82 15.10
CA LEU A 14 20.35 31.16 14.26
C LEU A 14 21.57 30.72 15.08
N LYS A 15 21.99 31.51 16.07
CA LYS A 15 23.10 31.15 16.98
C LYS A 15 22.76 29.96 17.88
N ALA A 16 21.51 29.85 18.34
CA ALA A 16 21.06 28.72 19.14
C ALA A 16 21.00 27.42 18.32
N GLN A 17 20.58 27.50 17.05
CA GLN A 17 20.42 26.34 16.17
C GLN A 17 21.73 25.93 15.48
N TYR A 18 22.58 26.89 15.13
CA TYR A 18 23.84 26.68 14.40
C TYR A 18 25.04 27.36 15.11
N PRO A 19 25.39 26.93 16.33
CA PRO A 19 26.48 27.54 17.11
C PRO A 19 27.86 27.43 16.44
N GLN A 20 28.02 26.51 15.49
CA GLN A 20 29.25 26.28 14.74
C GLN A 20 29.52 27.28 13.60
N TYR A 21 28.52 28.08 13.21
CA TYR A 21 28.68 29.07 12.13
C TYR A 21 29.17 30.41 12.68
N GLN A 22 29.92 31.14 11.87
CA GLN A 22 30.39 32.48 12.23
C GLN A 22 29.28 33.48 11.94
N LEU A 23 28.57 33.94 12.99
CA LEU A 23 27.55 34.97 12.90
C LEU A 23 28.06 36.30 13.46
N GLU A 24 27.94 37.37 12.68
CA GLU A 24 28.25 38.73 13.11
C GLU A 24 27.01 39.63 12.93
N LEU A 25 26.73 40.46 13.93
CA LEU A 25 25.68 41.47 13.89
C LEU A 25 26.34 42.84 13.99
N SER A 26 26.21 43.66 12.95
CA SER A 26 26.77 45.01 12.88
C SER A 26 25.66 45.99 12.53
N GLY A 27 25.06 46.60 13.56
CA GLY A 27 23.96 47.57 13.44
C GLY A 27 22.77 46.99 12.68
N ASP A 28 22.50 47.53 11.49
CA ASP A 28 21.39 47.14 10.60
C ASP A 28 21.70 45.96 9.67
N SER A 29 22.78 45.21 9.92
CA SER A 29 23.21 44.08 9.08
C SER A 29 23.60 42.84 9.89
N LEU A 30 23.19 41.68 9.39
CA LEU A 30 23.52 40.36 9.91
C LEU A 30 24.29 39.59 8.83
N THR A 31 25.47 39.07 9.18
CA THR A 31 26.25 38.21 8.29
C THR A 31 26.43 36.83 8.91
N LEU A 32 26.28 35.80 8.09
CA LEU A 32 26.53 34.39 8.47
C LEU A 32 27.53 33.81 7.48
N ASN A 33 28.66 33.34 8.00
CA ASN A 33 29.70 32.70 7.24
C ASN A 33 29.82 31.21 7.60
N ARG A 34 29.79 30.36 6.56
CA ARG A 34 30.11 28.93 6.59
C ARG A 34 31.17 28.67 5.49
N LEU A 35 31.87 27.53 5.57
CA LEU A 35 32.71 27.08 4.46
C LEU A 35 31.93 27.10 3.12
N TYR A 36 32.48 27.81 2.13
CA TYR A 36 31.90 28.05 0.79
C TYR A 36 30.56 28.80 0.73
N CYS A 37 30.04 29.30 1.85
CA CYS A 37 28.72 29.93 1.93
C CYS A 37 28.78 31.22 2.76
N LYS A 38 28.22 32.30 2.23
CA LYS A 38 28.07 33.58 2.93
C LYS A 38 26.67 34.11 2.74
N ILE A 39 26.06 34.56 3.83
CA ILE A 39 24.72 35.16 3.82
C ILE A 39 24.85 36.56 4.38
N GLU A 40 24.31 37.54 3.67
CA GLU A 40 24.24 38.93 4.11
C GLU A 40 22.78 39.37 4.15
N VAL A 41 22.31 39.78 5.32
CA VAL A 41 20.97 40.34 5.52
C VAL A 41 21.11 41.80 5.92
N ASN A 42 20.38 42.68 5.24
CA ASN A 42 20.33 44.10 5.56
C ASN A 42 18.93 44.68 5.28
N ARG A 43 18.77 46.00 5.42
CA ARG A 43 17.49 46.69 5.16
C ARG A 43 16.99 46.58 3.71
N SER A 44 17.85 46.27 2.75
CA SER A 44 17.48 46.08 1.34
C SER A 44 17.05 44.65 0.99
N GLY A 45 17.25 43.68 1.90
CA GLY A 45 16.89 42.29 1.72
C GLY A 45 18.03 41.32 2.05
N VAL A 46 18.08 40.19 1.35
CA VAL A 46 19.02 39.08 1.60
C VAL A 46 19.86 38.81 0.37
N LYS A 47 21.15 38.58 0.57
CA LYS A 47 22.07 38.10 -0.47
C LYS A 47 22.70 36.79 -0.02
N LEU A 48 22.59 35.78 -0.88
CA LEU A 48 23.15 34.46 -0.68
C LEU A 48 24.36 34.31 -1.60
N TYR A 49 25.48 33.87 -1.05
CA TYR A 49 26.72 33.68 -1.78
C TYR A 49 27.20 32.25 -1.64
N VAL A 50 27.64 31.65 -2.75
CA VAL A 50 28.28 30.33 -2.82
C VAL A 50 29.61 30.48 -3.54
N ASN A 51 30.70 29.98 -2.94
CA ASN A 51 32.06 30.12 -3.49
C ASN A 51 32.42 31.58 -3.85
N GLU A 52 32.04 32.54 -3.00
CA GLU A 52 32.23 33.99 -3.20
C GLU A 52 31.47 34.59 -4.41
N LYS A 53 30.65 33.79 -5.10
CA LYS A 53 29.74 34.26 -6.16
C LYS A 53 28.35 34.50 -5.59
N LEU A 54 27.69 35.57 -6.04
CA LEU A 54 26.28 35.79 -5.70
C LEU A 54 25.47 34.63 -6.29
N TYR A 55 24.82 33.88 -5.42
CA TYR A 55 23.96 32.75 -5.77
C TYR A 55 22.53 33.22 -6.04
N ASP A 56 21.97 33.99 -5.10
CA ASP A 56 20.63 34.58 -5.23
C ASP A 56 20.49 35.85 -4.37
N GLN A 57 19.53 36.71 -4.70
CA GLN A 57 19.23 37.95 -3.97
C GLN A 57 17.72 38.17 -3.87
N PHE A 58 17.24 38.36 -2.64
CA PHE A 58 15.85 38.66 -2.32
C PHE A 58 15.73 40.09 -1.83
N THR A 59 14.72 40.82 -2.29
CA THR A 59 14.43 42.17 -1.79
C THR A 59 13.56 42.11 -0.53
N SER A 60 13.50 43.21 0.22
CA SER A 60 12.60 43.32 1.38
C SER A 60 11.10 43.32 1.03
N GLU A 61 10.73 43.30 -0.25
CA GLU A 61 9.35 43.12 -0.73
C GLU A 61 9.02 41.64 -0.99
N ASP A 62 10.04 40.82 -1.28
CA ASP A 62 9.90 39.38 -1.53
C ASP A 62 9.77 38.57 -0.24
N VAL A 63 10.36 39.07 0.86
CA VAL A 63 10.38 38.43 2.18
C VAL A 63 9.99 39.46 3.22
N ASN A 64 8.74 39.40 3.70
CA ASN A 64 8.13 40.51 4.44
C ASN A 64 8.22 40.36 5.97
N ASP A 65 8.53 39.17 6.49
CA ASP A 65 8.70 38.89 7.92
C ASP A 65 10.03 38.15 8.22
N THR A 66 10.47 38.25 9.46
CA THR A 66 11.62 37.57 10.06
C THR A 66 11.51 36.04 10.11
N ASP A 67 10.30 35.49 10.19
CA ASP A 67 10.10 34.04 10.15
C ASP A 67 10.33 33.49 8.73
N ASP A 68 9.76 34.13 7.71
CA ASP A 68 10.03 33.79 6.29
C ASP A 68 11.53 33.90 5.96
N LEU A 69 12.19 34.90 6.53
CA LEU A 69 13.62 35.11 6.40
C LEU A 69 14.44 33.99 7.06
N TYR A 70 14.02 33.52 8.24
CA TYR A 70 14.64 32.37 8.89
C TYR A 70 14.46 31.09 8.06
N GLU A 71 13.24 30.83 7.55
CA GLU A 71 12.94 29.66 6.73
C GLU A 71 13.74 29.65 5.43
N LEU A 72 13.88 30.81 4.77
CA LEU A 72 14.72 30.96 3.58
C LEU A 72 16.20 30.62 3.86
N ILE A 73 16.74 31.17 4.94
CA ILE A 73 18.13 30.93 5.36
C ILE A 73 18.32 29.45 5.73
N GLU A 74 17.39 28.86 6.47
CA GLU A 74 17.42 27.46 6.88
C GLU A 74 17.33 26.52 5.66
N ALA A 75 16.42 26.79 4.73
CA ALA A 75 16.28 26.03 3.48
C ALA A 75 17.57 26.07 2.65
N PHE A 76 18.18 27.25 2.50
CA PHE A 76 19.45 27.40 1.79
C PHE A 76 20.60 26.66 2.49
N LEU A 77 20.72 26.79 3.81
CA LEU A 77 21.75 26.08 4.59
C LEU A 77 21.60 24.55 4.48
N LEU A 78 20.36 24.06 4.50
CA LEU A 78 20.03 22.64 4.31
C LEU A 78 20.36 22.17 2.89
N ASP A 79 20.11 22.99 1.87
CA ASP A 79 20.43 22.63 0.48
C ASP A 79 21.94 22.53 0.26
N ILE A 80 22.73 23.46 0.80
CA ILE A 80 24.20 23.38 0.79
C ILE A 80 24.68 22.12 1.54
N GLN A 81 24.12 21.85 2.71
CA GLN A 81 24.44 20.62 3.47
C GLN A 81 24.11 19.35 2.66
N HIS A 82 22.98 19.34 1.95
CA HIS A 82 22.56 18.21 1.12
C HIS A 82 23.44 18.01 -0.10
N ALA A 83 23.83 19.08 -0.77
CA ALA A 83 24.84 19.05 -1.84
C ALA A 83 26.16 18.45 -1.32
N GLY A 84 26.59 18.90 -0.15
CA GLY A 84 27.75 18.37 0.57
C GLY A 84 27.63 16.87 0.91
N MET A 85 26.45 16.39 1.32
CA MET A 85 26.22 14.97 1.60
C MET A 85 26.20 14.08 0.35
N LYS A 86 25.76 14.61 -0.79
CA LYS A 86 25.65 13.85 -2.05
C LYS A 86 26.95 13.78 -2.83
N GLN A 87 27.69 14.89 -2.90
CA GLN A 87 28.83 15.05 -3.80
C GLN A 87 30.05 15.67 -3.13
N GLY A 88 29.87 16.57 -2.16
CA GLY A 88 30.98 17.36 -1.59
C GLY A 88 31.86 16.63 -0.58
N ASN A 89 31.33 15.75 0.27
CA ASN A 89 32.08 15.12 1.36
C ASN A 89 32.33 13.63 1.09
N GLU A 90 33.50 13.33 0.53
CA GLU A 90 33.90 11.96 0.19
C GLU A 90 33.91 11.01 1.40
N THR A 91 34.30 11.52 2.58
CA THR A 91 34.34 10.73 3.81
C THR A 91 32.93 10.29 4.22
N TYR A 92 31.96 11.20 4.09
CA TYR A 92 30.54 10.94 4.40
C TYR A 92 29.92 9.98 3.39
N ILE A 93 30.18 10.20 2.10
CA ILE A 93 29.72 9.33 1.00
C ILE A 93 30.31 7.93 1.14
N PHE A 94 31.58 7.81 1.51
CA PHE A 94 32.24 6.52 1.72
C PHE A 94 31.60 5.76 2.89
N ALA A 95 31.42 6.41 4.05
CA ALA A 95 30.81 5.79 5.22
C ALA A 95 29.36 5.35 4.98
N THR A 96 28.55 6.18 4.32
CA THR A 96 27.16 5.85 3.95
C THR A 96 27.09 4.72 2.92
N ARG A 97 27.93 4.75 1.86
CA ARG A 97 27.99 3.69 0.84
C ARG A 97 28.42 2.35 1.44
N GLN A 98 29.38 2.35 2.35
CA GLN A 98 29.82 1.14 3.04
C GLN A 98 28.72 0.55 3.94
N ALA A 99 27.98 1.40 4.66
CA ALA A 99 26.83 1.00 5.46
C ALA A 99 25.70 0.42 4.59
N ALA A 100 25.39 1.06 3.46
CA ALA A 100 24.38 0.60 2.51
C ALA A 100 24.77 -0.76 1.87
N LYS A 101 26.02 -0.91 1.45
CA LYS A 101 26.53 -2.17 0.85
C LYS A 101 26.45 -3.34 1.81
N MET A 102 26.84 -3.13 3.07
CA MET A 102 26.82 -4.19 4.08
C MET A 102 25.40 -4.50 4.56
N GLY A 103 24.57 -3.46 4.73
CA GLY A 103 23.15 -3.60 5.06
C GLY A 103 22.39 -4.34 3.96
N SER A 104 22.64 -4.03 2.68
CA SER A 104 22.02 -4.71 1.54
C SER A 104 22.41 -6.19 1.47
N ARG A 105 23.69 -6.53 1.69
CA ARG A 105 24.14 -7.93 1.76
C ARG A 105 23.48 -8.71 2.90
N PHE A 106 23.32 -8.07 4.05
CA PHE A 106 22.61 -8.66 5.18
C PHE A 106 21.13 -8.87 4.88
N LEU A 107 20.46 -7.88 4.29
CA LEU A 107 19.05 -8.02 3.88
C LEU A 107 18.85 -9.11 2.82
N MET A 108 19.76 -9.24 1.86
CA MET A 108 19.76 -10.36 0.90
C MET A 108 19.93 -11.71 1.60
N GLY A 109 20.87 -11.82 2.54
CA GLY A 109 21.07 -13.03 3.34
C GLY A 109 19.83 -13.38 4.18
N MET A 110 19.22 -12.38 4.82
CA MET A 110 17.99 -12.55 5.58
C MET A 110 16.81 -12.94 4.69
N ALA A 111 16.70 -12.39 3.48
CA ALA A 111 15.68 -12.79 2.52
C ALA A 111 15.84 -14.26 2.12
N ILE A 112 17.07 -14.72 1.90
CA ILE A 112 17.36 -16.14 1.64
C ILE A 112 16.96 -17.02 2.84
N CYS A 113 17.36 -16.64 4.07
CA CYS A 113 16.95 -17.37 5.27
C CYS A 113 15.43 -17.38 5.44
N PHE A 114 14.76 -16.27 5.15
CA PHE A 114 13.30 -16.17 5.21
C PHE A 114 12.65 -17.08 4.15
N THR A 115 13.17 -17.13 2.92
CA THR A 115 12.66 -18.06 1.90
C THR A 115 12.86 -19.53 2.30
N ILE A 116 14.00 -19.87 2.91
CA ILE A 116 14.24 -21.23 3.43
C ILE A 116 13.27 -21.54 4.58
N LEU A 117 12.99 -20.56 5.45
CA LEU A 117 12.07 -20.72 6.56
C LEU A 117 10.62 -20.87 6.08
N MET A 118 10.22 -20.15 5.03
CA MET A 118 8.91 -20.31 4.39
C MET A 118 8.79 -21.67 3.71
N ILE A 119 9.83 -22.14 3.01
CA ILE A 119 9.85 -23.50 2.45
C ILE A 119 9.75 -24.54 3.57
N GLY A 120 10.48 -24.37 4.67
CA GLY A 120 10.41 -25.25 5.84
C GLY A 120 9.06 -25.21 6.57
N LEU A 121 8.36 -24.07 6.55
CA LEU A 121 7.01 -23.94 7.09
C LEU A 121 6.03 -24.76 6.26
N ILE A 122 6.14 -24.67 4.93
CA ILE A 122 5.34 -25.44 3.98
C ILE A 122 5.63 -26.93 4.11
N THR A 123 6.90 -27.34 4.25
CA THR A 123 7.26 -28.78 4.27
C THR A 123 7.15 -29.46 5.63
N ALA A 124 7.16 -28.75 6.75
CA ALA A 124 7.22 -29.35 8.08
C ALA A 124 5.99 -29.07 8.97
N ASN A 125 5.01 -28.31 8.46
CA ASN A 125 3.75 -27.92 9.11
C ASN A 125 3.84 -27.67 10.64
N SER A 126 4.92 -27.01 11.08
CA SER A 126 5.21 -26.88 12.51
C SER A 126 4.86 -25.47 13.03
N PRO A 127 4.01 -25.37 14.08
CA PRO A 127 3.54 -24.09 14.60
C PRO A 127 4.64 -23.23 15.26
N TRP A 128 5.79 -23.84 15.62
CA TRP A 128 6.95 -23.12 16.15
C TRP A 128 7.70 -22.30 15.07
N LEU A 129 7.63 -22.69 13.80
CA LEU A 129 8.23 -21.94 12.69
C LEU A 129 7.44 -20.65 12.40
N PHE A 130 6.15 -20.58 12.72
CA PHE A 130 5.34 -19.35 12.61
C PHE A 130 5.86 -18.23 13.52
N LEU A 131 6.31 -18.54 14.74
CA LEU A 131 6.91 -17.53 15.64
C LEU A 131 8.20 -16.93 15.03
N LEU A 132 8.97 -17.73 14.31
CA LEU A 132 10.21 -17.29 13.66
C LEU A 132 9.93 -16.32 12.50
N ILE A 133 8.80 -16.44 11.80
CA ILE A 133 8.37 -15.50 10.75
C ILE A 133 8.24 -14.07 11.27
N PHE A 134 7.77 -13.90 12.52
CA PHE A 134 7.62 -12.57 13.13
C PHE A 134 8.89 -12.11 13.87
N LEU A 135 9.62 -13.03 14.49
CA LEU A 135 10.82 -12.71 15.28
C LEU A 135 12.04 -12.39 14.40
N LEU A 136 12.22 -13.07 13.25
CA LEU A 136 13.37 -12.86 12.36
C LEU A 136 13.42 -11.44 11.77
N PRO A 137 12.33 -10.86 11.23
CA PRO A 137 12.33 -9.49 10.75
C PRO A 137 12.65 -8.49 11.86
N ALA A 138 12.05 -8.62 13.04
CA ALA A 138 12.29 -7.72 14.18
C ALA A 138 13.75 -7.80 14.67
N ALA A 139 14.29 -9.01 14.83
CA ALA A 139 15.69 -9.21 15.20
C ALA A 139 16.66 -8.71 14.13
N SER A 140 16.32 -8.88 12.84
CA SER A 140 17.14 -8.40 11.73
C SER A 140 17.27 -6.87 11.71
N LEU A 141 16.22 -6.13 12.08
CA LEU A 141 16.27 -4.67 12.20
C LEU A 141 17.20 -4.22 13.34
N LEU A 142 17.20 -4.93 14.46
CA LEU A 142 18.11 -4.66 15.59
C LEU A 142 19.57 -4.91 15.20
N ILE A 143 19.84 -6.02 14.50
CA ILE A 143 21.18 -6.38 14.02
C ILE A 143 21.65 -5.38 12.96
N LEU A 144 20.78 -5.00 12.02
CA LEU A 144 21.07 -4.00 10.99
C LEU A 144 21.47 -2.65 11.62
N LYS A 145 20.74 -2.22 12.66
CA LYS A 145 21.04 -1.00 13.41
C LYS A 145 22.40 -1.08 14.13
N GLN A 146 22.70 -2.20 14.78
CA GLN A 146 24.00 -2.41 15.43
C GLN A 146 25.16 -2.46 14.43
N MET A 147 24.94 -3.07 13.26
CA MET A 147 25.94 -3.12 12.19
C MET A 147 26.22 -1.74 11.61
N GLN A 148 25.18 -0.95 11.30
CA GLN A 148 25.35 0.43 10.82
C GLN A 148 26.16 1.26 11.82
N LYS A 149 25.85 1.17 13.13
CA LYS A 149 26.62 1.84 14.18
C LYS A 149 28.10 1.45 14.17
N LYS A 150 28.42 0.16 14.10
CA LYS A 150 29.83 -0.31 14.02
C LYS A 150 30.54 0.15 12.76
N ILE A 151 29.83 0.24 11.64
CA ILE A 151 30.39 0.70 10.36
C ILE A 151 30.70 2.19 10.45
N PHE A 152 29.77 3.01 10.95
CA PHE A 152 30.01 4.44 11.13
C PHE A 152 31.18 4.69 12.08
N GLN A 153 31.26 3.98 13.22
CA GLN A 153 32.41 4.07 14.12
C GLN A 153 33.76 3.73 13.45
N ARG A 154 33.76 2.89 12.41
CA ARG A 154 34.97 2.46 11.71
C ARG A 154 35.30 3.33 10.50
N CYS A 155 34.30 3.91 9.84
CA CYS A 155 34.45 4.62 8.57
C CYS A 155 34.29 6.14 8.69
N TRP A 156 33.80 6.64 9.82
CA TRP A 156 33.57 8.07 10.08
C TRP A 156 34.73 8.69 10.88
N PHE A 157 35.87 8.85 10.21
CA PHE A 157 37.08 9.45 10.77
C PHE A 157 37.66 10.47 9.80
N CYS A 158 38.41 11.45 10.32
CA CYS A 158 39.08 12.43 9.50
C CYS A 158 40.29 11.80 8.78
N PRO A 159 40.41 11.91 7.44
CA PRO A 159 41.54 11.34 6.70
C PRO A 159 42.88 12.02 7.03
N ALA A 160 42.87 13.28 7.50
CA ALA A 160 44.10 14.02 7.80
C ALA A 160 44.66 13.74 9.20
N CYS A 161 43.82 13.64 10.23
CA CYS A 161 44.27 13.47 11.63
C CYS A 161 43.91 12.11 12.25
N GLY A 162 43.10 11.29 11.57
CA GLY A 162 42.68 9.96 12.04
C GLY A 162 41.69 9.96 13.22
N GLN A 163 41.28 11.13 13.73
CA GLN A 163 40.29 11.24 14.81
C GLN A 163 38.87 10.94 14.31
N SER A 164 38.05 10.32 15.16
CA SER A 164 36.64 10.04 14.87
C SER A 164 35.85 11.34 14.77
N LEU A 165 34.98 11.42 13.76
CA LEU A 165 34.10 12.56 13.54
C LEU A 165 32.81 12.43 14.40
N PRO A 166 32.13 13.54 14.73
CA PRO A 166 30.99 13.55 15.65
C PRO A 166 29.80 12.72 15.14
N MET A 167 29.08 12.12 16.08
CA MET A 167 27.87 11.32 15.86
C MET A 167 26.70 12.04 16.54
N GLY A 168 25.62 12.25 15.80
CA GLY A 168 24.41 12.94 16.24
C GLY A 168 23.30 11.99 16.70
N GLY A 169 22.36 12.55 17.48
CA GLY A 169 21.13 11.88 17.91
C GLY A 169 20.85 12.01 19.40
N LYS A 170 19.68 12.55 19.78
CA LYS A 170 19.16 12.48 21.15
C LYS A 170 18.57 11.08 21.37
N GLY A 171 19.25 10.22 22.13
CA GLY A 171 18.74 8.90 22.55
C GLY A 171 19.31 7.71 21.78
N HIS A 172 18.44 6.76 21.40
CA HIS A 172 18.83 5.45 20.84
C HIS A 172 19.10 5.44 19.32
N SER A 173 19.02 6.56 18.59
CA SER A 173 19.41 6.67 17.18
C SER A 173 20.89 7.09 17.09
N CYS A 174 21.70 6.30 16.38
CA CYS A 174 23.08 6.67 16.04
C CYS A 174 23.08 7.17 14.61
N GLU A 175 23.07 8.48 14.43
CA GLU A 175 23.23 9.13 13.12
C GLU A 175 24.60 9.80 13.03
N MET A 176 25.17 9.90 11.84
CA MET A 176 26.39 10.68 11.65
C MET A 176 26.01 12.16 11.69
N GLU A 177 26.70 12.96 12.50
CA GLU A 177 26.52 14.40 12.47
C GLU A 177 27.33 14.96 11.29
N TYR A 178 26.66 15.62 10.36
CA TYR A 178 27.33 16.16 9.18
C TYR A 178 28.28 17.29 9.57
N VAL A 179 29.54 17.20 9.12
CA VAL A 179 30.55 18.23 9.32
C VAL A 179 31.28 18.53 8.01
N SER A 180 31.40 19.82 7.68
CA SER A 180 32.11 20.32 6.50
C SER A 180 33.62 20.40 6.71
N GLN A 181 34.05 20.53 7.97
CA GLN A 181 35.45 20.59 8.39
C GLN A 181 35.66 19.70 9.62
N CYS A 182 36.86 19.16 9.77
CA CYS A 182 37.21 18.40 10.96
C CYS A 182 37.31 19.34 12.18
N PRO A 183 36.55 19.09 13.28
CA PRO A 183 36.61 19.93 14.48
C PRO A 183 37.95 19.85 15.22
N HIS A 184 38.77 18.83 14.95
CA HIS A 184 40.06 18.64 15.63
C HIS A 184 41.24 19.30 14.92
N CYS A 185 41.30 19.23 13.59
CA CYS A 185 42.44 19.72 12.81
C CYS A 185 42.07 20.77 11.75
N ALA A 186 40.80 21.20 11.71
CA ALA A 186 40.26 22.14 10.72
C ALA A 186 40.44 21.71 9.25
N HIS A 187 40.78 20.44 9.00
CA HIS A 187 40.90 19.92 7.64
C HIS A 187 39.54 19.97 6.95
N VAL A 188 39.51 20.56 5.75
CA VAL A 188 38.31 20.69 4.93
C VAL A 188 37.92 19.31 4.39
N LEU A 189 36.71 18.85 4.72
CA LEU A 189 36.17 17.55 4.29
C LEU A 189 35.22 17.68 3.09
N GLU A 190 34.67 18.87 2.88
CA GLU A 190 33.71 19.20 1.84
C GLU A 190 34.43 19.86 0.65
N GLN A 191 34.16 19.40 -0.58
CA GLN A 191 34.57 20.05 -1.83
C GLN A 191 33.62 21.22 -2.15
N PRO A 192 34.08 22.24 -2.89
CA PRO A 192 33.26 23.38 -3.25
C PRO A 192 32.01 22.91 -4.02
N PRO A 193 30.79 23.28 -3.58
CA PRO A 193 29.57 22.84 -4.24
C PRO A 193 29.43 23.51 -5.61
N GLU A 194 29.22 22.71 -6.66
CA GLU A 194 28.83 23.19 -8.00
C GLU A 194 27.31 23.42 -8.02
N LEU A 195 26.89 24.58 -7.49
CA LEU A 195 25.52 25.04 -7.62
C LEU A 195 25.45 26.03 -8.80
N GLU A 196 24.56 25.77 -9.75
CA GLU A 196 24.27 26.72 -10.83
C GLU A 196 23.74 28.02 -10.23
N VAL A 197 24.37 29.15 -10.59
CA VAL A 197 23.96 30.48 -10.12
C VAL A 197 22.54 30.73 -10.63
N VAL A 198 21.59 30.92 -9.71
CA VAL A 198 20.21 31.30 -10.04
C VAL A 198 20.21 32.80 -10.35
N GLN A 199 20.79 33.19 -11.49
CA GLN A 199 20.51 34.50 -12.05
C GLN A 199 19.08 34.47 -12.58
N ARG A 200 18.14 35.10 -11.87
CA ARG A 200 16.91 35.63 -12.50
C ARG A 200 17.33 36.72 -13.49
N GLU A 201 17.85 36.31 -14.65
CA GLU A 201 17.67 37.13 -15.83
C GLU A 201 16.17 37.30 -16.00
N TYR A 202 15.68 38.54 -15.96
CA TYR A 202 14.35 38.87 -16.47
C TYR A 202 14.29 38.30 -17.88
N ALA A 203 13.54 37.20 -18.03
CA ALA A 203 13.54 36.38 -19.22
C ALA A 203 13.12 37.22 -20.43
N THR A 204 14.12 37.72 -21.17
CA THR A 204 13.91 37.99 -22.58
C THR A 204 13.80 36.61 -23.21
N GLN A 205 12.60 36.28 -23.73
CA GLN A 205 12.25 34.98 -24.32
C GLN A 205 13.36 34.44 -25.23
N LYS A 206 14.25 33.63 -24.67
CA LYS A 206 15.27 32.89 -25.40
C LYS A 206 14.78 31.44 -25.55
N PRO A 207 14.93 30.83 -26.74
CA PRO A 207 14.60 29.43 -26.94
C PRO A 207 15.37 28.54 -25.96
N LEU A 208 14.70 27.57 -25.34
CA LEU A 208 15.34 26.60 -24.44
C LEU A 208 16.48 25.86 -25.17
N GLU A 209 17.69 25.91 -24.60
CA GLU A 209 18.82 25.16 -25.13
C GLU A 209 18.61 23.64 -24.94
N PRO A 210 19.04 22.81 -25.91
CA PRO A 210 18.93 21.35 -25.82
C PRO A 210 19.80 20.83 -24.65
N PRO A 211 19.22 20.07 -23.70
CA PRO A 211 19.95 19.60 -22.52
C PRO A 211 20.94 18.48 -22.87
N HIS A 212 21.97 18.32 -22.04
CA HIS A 212 22.97 17.25 -22.16
C HIS A 212 22.42 15.89 -21.67
N ASP A 213 21.42 15.88 -20.79
CA ASP A 213 20.82 14.66 -20.21
C ASP A 213 19.32 14.54 -20.56
N LEU A 214 19.02 13.79 -21.62
CA LEU A 214 17.66 13.50 -22.05
C LEU A 214 17.16 12.16 -21.48
N PRO A 215 15.86 12.04 -21.10
CA PRO A 215 15.28 10.78 -20.64
C PRO A 215 15.52 9.63 -21.63
N VAL A 216 16.20 8.59 -21.14
CA VAL A 216 16.58 7.40 -21.91
C VAL A 216 15.33 6.59 -22.27
N GLN A 217 15.34 5.98 -23.47
CA GLN A 217 14.29 5.09 -23.93
C GLN A 217 14.11 3.89 -22.98
N GLY A 218 12.85 3.53 -22.68
CA GLY A 218 12.51 2.35 -21.89
C GLY A 218 13.05 1.05 -22.52
N SER A 219 13.43 0.09 -21.67
CA SER A 219 13.97 -1.19 -22.14
C SER A 219 12.95 -1.96 -22.98
N LYS A 220 13.44 -2.62 -24.04
CA LYS A 220 12.64 -3.49 -24.91
C LYS A 220 12.42 -4.87 -24.29
N LEU A 221 13.25 -5.24 -23.32
CA LEU A 221 13.32 -6.57 -22.74
C LEU A 221 11.98 -7.04 -22.13
N PRO A 222 11.25 -6.24 -21.33
CA PRO A 222 10.01 -6.69 -20.70
C PRO A 222 8.93 -7.09 -21.71
N CYS A 223 8.74 -6.31 -22.79
CA CYS A 223 7.78 -6.66 -23.84
C CYS A 223 8.19 -7.91 -24.62
N ILE A 224 9.50 -8.09 -24.87
CA ILE A 224 10.01 -9.29 -25.55
C ILE A 224 9.74 -10.53 -24.69
N ILE A 225 10.12 -10.49 -23.42
CA ILE A 225 9.92 -11.61 -22.48
C ILE A 225 8.42 -11.93 -22.36
N CYS A 226 7.58 -10.97 -21.95
CA CYS A 226 6.15 -11.20 -21.75
C CYS A 226 5.45 -11.65 -23.04
N GLY A 227 5.79 -11.04 -24.19
CA GLY A 227 5.23 -11.42 -25.49
C GLY A 227 5.62 -12.85 -25.89
N SER A 228 6.91 -13.19 -25.78
CA SER A 228 7.42 -14.53 -26.09
C SER A 228 6.82 -15.60 -25.18
N PHE A 229 6.71 -15.34 -23.88
CA PHE A 229 6.08 -16.26 -22.92
C PHE A 229 4.59 -16.47 -23.23
N THR A 230 3.85 -15.38 -23.49
CA THR A 230 2.42 -15.47 -23.85
C THR A 230 2.23 -16.35 -25.09
N ILE A 231 3.03 -16.13 -26.14
CA ILE A 231 2.95 -16.89 -27.38
C ILE A 231 3.30 -18.36 -27.15
N ALA A 232 4.40 -18.65 -26.44
CA ALA A 232 4.85 -20.01 -26.19
C ALA A 232 3.78 -20.85 -25.48
N PHE A 233 3.23 -20.33 -24.37
CA PHE A 233 2.16 -21.01 -23.63
C PHE A 233 0.87 -21.14 -24.45
N SER A 234 0.50 -20.11 -25.20
CA SER A 234 -0.70 -20.19 -26.05
C SER A 234 -0.58 -21.29 -27.11
N LEU A 235 0.60 -21.41 -27.73
CA LEU A 235 0.87 -22.46 -28.73
C LEU A 235 0.99 -23.86 -28.12
N ILE A 236 1.44 -23.99 -26.87
CA ILE A 236 1.52 -25.27 -26.15
C ILE A 236 0.13 -25.74 -25.71
N LEU A 237 -0.71 -24.84 -25.18
CA LEU A 237 -2.04 -25.19 -24.67
C LEU A 237 -3.08 -25.40 -25.77
N LEU A 238 -2.90 -24.76 -26.93
CA LEU A 238 -3.83 -24.89 -28.06
C LEU A 238 -4.02 -26.33 -28.55
N PRO A 239 -3.00 -27.19 -28.73
CA PRO A 239 -3.22 -28.60 -29.05
C PRO A 239 -3.71 -29.40 -27.85
N LEU A 240 -3.30 -29.05 -26.61
CA LEU A 240 -3.67 -29.79 -25.40
C LEU A 240 -5.17 -29.72 -25.10
N ILE A 241 -5.85 -28.62 -25.45
CA ILE A 241 -7.30 -28.50 -25.24
C ILE A 241 -8.14 -29.48 -26.09
N PHE A 242 -7.53 -30.10 -27.11
CA PHE A 242 -8.18 -31.13 -27.94
C PHE A 242 -7.84 -32.55 -27.47
N VAL A 243 -7.01 -32.71 -26.44
CA VAL A 243 -6.67 -34.01 -25.86
C VAL A 243 -7.73 -34.36 -24.81
N SER A 244 -8.47 -35.45 -25.04
CA SER A 244 -9.47 -35.97 -24.10
C SER A 244 -8.79 -36.85 -23.05
N ASP A 245 -9.14 -36.66 -21.78
CA ASP A 245 -8.65 -37.47 -20.63
C ASP A 245 -9.26 -38.89 -20.57
N GLY A 246 -9.81 -39.39 -21.68
CA GLY A 246 -10.16 -40.81 -21.86
C GLY A 246 -11.45 -41.28 -21.19
N ASN A 247 -12.00 -40.54 -20.23
CA ASN A 247 -13.21 -40.94 -19.50
C ASN A 247 -14.50 -40.20 -19.90
N GLU A 248 -14.43 -39.02 -20.51
CA GLU A 248 -15.61 -38.24 -20.94
C GLU A 248 -15.40 -37.59 -22.33
N PRO A 249 -16.47 -37.49 -23.16
CA PRO A 249 -16.39 -36.78 -24.44
C PRO A 249 -16.17 -35.28 -24.21
N LEU A 250 -15.30 -34.67 -25.02
CA LEU A 250 -15.03 -33.23 -24.98
C LEU A 250 -16.32 -32.43 -25.15
N ASP A 251 -16.55 -31.46 -24.26
CA ASP A 251 -17.59 -30.45 -24.47
C ASP A 251 -17.09 -29.42 -25.49
N MET A 252 -17.67 -29.48 -26.70
CA MET A 252 -17.29 -28.60 -27.80
C MET A 252 -17.47 -27.11 -27.46
N VAL A 253 -18.43 -26.74 -26.61
CA VAL A 253 -18.66 -25.34 -26.22
C VAL A 253 -17.51 -24.84 -25.34
N GLY A 254 -17.08 -25.67 -24.39
CA GLY A 254 -15.90 -25.39 -23.56
C GLY A 254 -14.61 -25.28 -24.37
N VAL A 255 -14.39 -26.22 -25.29
CA VAL A 255 -13.23 -26.22 -26.20
C VAL A 255 -13.19 -24.95 -27.06
N TRP A 256 -14.30 -24.56 -27.69
CA TRP A 256 -14.35 -23.32 -28.48
C TRP A 256 -14.09 -22.06 -27.64
N THR A 257 -14.58 -22.05 -26.39
CA THR A 257 -14.35 -20.96 -25.44
C THR A 257 -12.87 -20.84 -25.09
N GLY A 258 -12.21 -21.95 -24.75
CA GLY A 258 -10.77 -21.98 -24.47
C GLY A 258 -9.92 -21.63 -25.69
N VAL A 259 -10.27 -22.11 -26.90
CA VAL A 259 -9.61 -21.71 -28.15
C VAL A 259 -9.72 -20.20 -28.38
N GLY A 260 -10.90 -19.61 -28.16
CA GLY A 260 -11.10 -18.16 -28.27
C GLY A 260 -10.20 -17.36 -27.34
N MET A 261 -10.06 -17.80 -26.09
CA MET A 261 -9.15 -17.19 -25.10
C MET A 261 -7.67 -17.34 -25.48
N LEU A 262 -7.26 -18.50 -26.00
CA LEU A 262 -5.89 -18.73 -26.46
C LEU A 262 -5.52 -17.90 -27.69
N LEU A 263 -6.45 -17.74 -28.66
CA LEU A 263 -6.25 -16.85 -29.81
C LEU A 263 -6.14 -15.39 -29.38
N TYR A 264 -6.93 -14.98 -28.39
CA TYR A 264 -6.82 -13.67 -27.77
C TYR A 264 -5.44 -13.46 -27.13
N LEU A 265 -4.96 -14.40 -26.30
CA LEU A 265 -3.63 -14.34 -25.70
C LEU A 265 -2.53 -14.26 -26.77
N LEU A 266 -2.61 -15.10 -27.80
CA LEU A 266 -1.68 -15.11 -28.93
C LEU A 266 -1.63 -13.75 -29.65
N GLY A 267 -2.79 -13.17 -29.95
CA GLY A 267 -2.91 -11.87 -30.63
C GLY A 267 -2.23 -10.74 -29.87
N PHE A 268 -2.41 -10.68 -28.55
CA PHE A 268 -1.75 -9.66 -27.74
C PHE A 268 -0.29 -9.97 -27.40
N GLY A 269 0.09 -11.25 -27.31
CA GLY A 269 1.49 -11.66 -27.25
C GLY A 269 2.26 -11.17 -28.48
N LEU A 270 1.67 -11.31 -29.66
CA LEU A 270 2.20 -10.74 -30.91
C LEU A 270 2.23 -9.21 -30.88
N ALA A 271 1.21 -8.55 -30.33
CA ALA A 271 1.20 -7.10 -30.19
C ALA A 271 2.37 -6.59 -29.33
N LEU A 272 2.73 -7.27 -28.24
CA LEU A 272 3.90 -6.91 -27.42
C LEU A 272 5.22 -6.98 -28.20
N LEU A 273 5.34 -7.92 -29.15
CA LEU A 273 6.53 -8.06 -29.99
C LEU A 273 6.53 -7.07 -31.16
N LEU A 274 5.38 -6.91 -31.83
CA LEU A 274 5.24 -6.24 -33.12
C LEU A 274 4.85 -4.77 -33.05
N CYS A 275 4.18 -4.31 -31.97
CA CYS A 275 3.87 -2.89 -31.75
C CYS A 275 5.13 -2.12 -31.32
N ARG A 276 6.18 -2.23 -32.13
CA ARG A 276 7.47 -1.57 -31.96
C ARG A 276 7.42 -0.22 -32.64
N HIS A 277 7.79 0.82 -31.89
CA HIS A 277 8.32 2.02 -32.50
C HIS A 277 9.86 1.95 -32.58
N ALA A 278 10.41 2.10 -33.78
CA ALA A 278 11.83 2.40 -33.99
C ALA A 278 11.96 3.93 -34.09
N GLU A 279 12.50 4.57 -33.04
CA GLU A 279 12.99 5.95 -33.10
C GLU A 279 13.97 5.98 -34.27
N ARG A 280 13.51 6.49 -35.42
CA ARG A 280 14.40 6.75 -36.55
C ARG A 280 15.17 8.00 -36.12
N GLU A 281 16.47 8.03 -36.37
CA GLU A 281 17.31 9.22 -36.20
C GLU A 281 16.64 10.38 -36.96
N GLU A 282 15.78 11.14 -36.28
CA GLU A 282 15.30 12.39 -36.79
C GLU A 282 16.50 13.34 -36.68
N THR A 283 16.85 13.98 -37.80
CA THR A 283 18.03 14.84 -37.95
C THR A 283 18.03 16.06 -37.02
N GLN A 284 16.98 16.26 -36.23
CA GLN A 284 16.79 17.38 -35.33
C GLN A 284 16.82 16.90 -33.88
N GLN A 285 17.66 17.53 -33.06
CA GLN A 285 17.72 17.26 -31.64
C GLN A 285 16.47 17.82 -30.93
N PRO A 286 15.74 17.00 -30.16
CA PRO A 286 14.60 17.48 -29.38
C PRO A 286 15.05 18.32 -28.19
N VAL A 287 14.31 19.38 -27.90
CA VAL A 287 14.50 20.28 -26.74
C VAL A 287 13.87 19.69 -25.49
N VAL A 288 12.74 19.00 -25.64
CA VAL A 288 12.05 18.31 -24.55
C VAL A 288 11.70 16.89 -24.97
N ILE A 289 11.95 15.94 -24.07
CA ILE A 289 11.45 14.57 -24.19
C ILE A 289 10.69 14.23 -22.92
N VAL A 290 9.45 13.76 -23.08
CA VAL A 290 8.63 13.22 -22.00
C VAL A 290 8.43 11.73 -22.23
N ARG A 291 8.71 10.90 -21.22
CA ARG A 291 8.58 9.42 -21.27
C ARG A 291 7.93 8.87 -20.00
N GLU A 292 7.37 7.67 -20.10
CA GLU A 292 6.85 6.95 -18.93
C GLU A 292 7.95 6.57 -17.93
N ARG A 293 7.58 6.42 -16.65
CA ARG A 293 8.49 5.93 -15.61
C ARG A 293 8.65 4.41 -15.69
N MET A 294 9.84 3.92 -15.33
CA MET A 294 10.11 2.48 -15.23
C MET A 294 9.13 1.74 -14.30
N VAL A 295 8.60 2.41 -13.27
CA VAL A 295 7.59 1.85 -12.35
C VAL A 295 6.34 1.37 -13.10
N VAL A 296 5.93 2.07 -14.17
CA VAL A 296 4.77 1.67 -15.00
C VAL A 296 5.06 0.34 -15.70
N THR A 297 6.29 0.13 -16.19
CA THR A 297 6.69 -1.13 -16.80
C THR A 297 6.75 -2.26 -15.77
N VAL A 298 7.30 -2.01 -14.56
CA VAL A 298 7.37 -3.02 -13.49
C VAL A 298 5.96 -3.43 -13.05
N LEU A 299 5.09 -2.47 -12.79
CA LEU A 299 3.69 -2.74 -12.44
C LEU A 299 2.96 -3.44 -13.58
N GLY A 300 3.26 -3.07 -14.83
CA GLY A 300 2.75 -3.73 -16.03
C GLY A 300 3.14 -5.21 -16.11
N VAL A 301 4.36 -5.60 -15.73
CA VAL A 301 4.77 -7.02 -15.64
C VAL A 301 3.94 -7.75 -14.58
N ILE A 302 3.79 -7.18 -13.38
CA ILE A 302 3.04 -7.80 -12.28
C ILE A 302 1.57 -8.03 -12.69
N VAL A 303 0.93 -6.98 -13.20
CA VAL A 303 -0.47 -7.03 -13.65
C VAL A 303 -0.64 -7.99 -14.84
N TRP A 304 0.34 -8.03 -15.76
CA TRP A 304 0.36 -8.99 -16.87
C TRP A 304 0.45 -10.44 -16.35
N VAL A 305 1.34 -10.76 -15.39
CA VAL A 305 1.44 -12.11 -14.81
C VAL A 305 0.11 -12.53 -14.20
N LEU A 306 -0.50 -11.68 -13.38
CA LEU A 306 -1.77 -11.98 -12.71
C LEU A 306 -2.89 -12.22 -13.73
N GLY A 307 -3.03 -11.33 -14.73
CA GLY A 307 -4.03 -11.49 -15.78
C GLY A 307 -3.78 -12.72 -16.66
N PHE A 308 -2.52 -13.01 -16.95
CA PHE A 308 -2.11 -14.19 -17.72
C PHE A 308 -2.46 -15.49 -16.99
N VAL A 309 -2.08 -15.63 -15.72
CA VAL A 309 -2.40 -16.82 -14.90
C VAL A 309 -3.91 -17.04 -14.82
N LEU A 310 -4.68 -16.00 -14.49
CA LEU A 310 -6.15 -16.12 -14.42
C LEU A 310 -6.78 -16.50 -15.76
N THR A 311 -6.28 -15.94 -16.87
CA THR A 311 -6.79 -16.31 -18.21
C THR A 311 -6.45 -17.76 -18.55
N ILE A 312 -5.27 -18.25 -18.17
CA ILE A 312 -4.86 -19.66 -18.35
C ILE A 312 -5.72 -20.59 -17.48
N MET A 313 -6.00 -20.22 -16.23
CA MET A 313 -6.93 -20.97 -15.38
C MET A 313 -8.32 -21.03 -16.01
N GLY A 314 -8.80 -19.91 -16.59
CA GLY A 314 -10.04 -19.89 -17.37
C GLY A 314 -10.02 -20.81 -18.59
N VAL A 315 -8.88 -20.94 -19.28
CA VAL A 315 -8.70 -21.90 -20.39
C VAL A 315 -8.76 -23.35 -19.90
N ILE A 316 -8.13 -23.66 -18.76
CA ILE A 316 -8.13 -25.00 -18.17
C ILE A 316 -9.56 -25.37 -17.75
N VAL A 317 -10.25 -24.50 -17.00
CA VAL A 317 -11.63 -24.72 -16.55
C VAL A 317 -12.61 -24.82 -17.73
N ALA A 318 -12.38 -24.07 -18.81
CA ALA A 318 -13.18 -24.21 -20.02
C ALA A 318 -12.95 -25.56 -20.74
N GLY A 319 -11.75 -26.13 -20.63
CA GLY A 319 -11.37 -27.40 -21.25
C GLY A 319 -11.75 -28.64 -20.44
N THR A 320 -12.04 -28.51 -19.15
CA THR A 320 -12.47 -29.61 -18.28
C THR A 320 -13.97 -29.88 -18.44
N PRO A 321 -14.38 -31.07 -18.91
CA PRO A 321 -15.78 -31.48 -18.89
C PRO A 321 -16.25 -31.80 -17.46
N PRO A 322 -17.52 -31.54 -17.11
CA PRO A 322 -18.52 -30.80 -17.89
C PRO A 322 -18.23 -29.28 -17.92
N PHE A 323 -18.52 -28.61 -19.03
CA PHE A 323 -18.27 -27.17 -19.16
C PHE A 323 -19.10 -26.36 -18.15
N ALA A 324 -18.41 -25.64 -17.26
CA ALA A 324 -19.01 -24.72 -16.29
C ALA A 324 -18.86 -23.26 -16.76
N PRO A 325 -19.85 -22.68 -17.47
CA PRO A 325 -19.74 -21.33 -18.02
C PRO A 325 -19.60 -20.26 -16.95
N ASP A 326 -20.26 -20.43 -15.81
CA ASP A 326 -20.26 -19.43 -14.72
C ASP A 326 -18.90 -19.35 -14.02
N VAL A 327 -18.29 -20.51 -13.75
CA VAL A 327 -16.96 -20.60 -13.14
C VAL A 327 -15.88 -20.13 -14.12
N THR A 328 -15.99 -20.53 -15.39
CA THR A 328 -15.11 -20.06 -16.46
C THR A 328 -15.17 -18.53 -16.58
N ALA A 329 -16.37 -17.94 -16.58
CA ALA A 329 -16.56 -16.49 -16.68
C ALA A 329 -16.02 -15.75 -15.44
N PHE A 330 -16.25 -16.29 -14.24
CA PHE A 330 -15.77 -15.70 -12.98
C PHE A 330 -14.25 -15.55 -12.95
N VAL A 331 -13.51 -16.51 -13.50
CA VAL A 331 -12.04 -16.50 -13.52
C VAL A 331 -11.50 -15.77 -14.76
N ALA A 332 -12.07 -16.02 -15.94
CA ALA A 332 -11.57 -15.50 -17.20
C ALA A 332 -11.82 -13.99 -17.38
N ILE A 333 -12.97 -13.45 -16.95
CA ILE A 333 -13.28 -12.02 -17.15
C ILE A 333 -12.29 -11.11 -16.41
N PRO A 334 -12.01 -11.30 -15.11
CA PRO A 334 -10.96 -10.55 -14.42
C PRO A 334 -9.58 -10.77 -15.05
N GLY A 335 -9.26 -12.00 -15.45
CA GLY A 335 -8.00 -12.34 -16.12
C GLY A 335 -7.79 -11.54 -17.40
N VAL A 336 -8.78 -11.50 -18.28
CA VAL A 336 -8.77 -10.75 -19.55
C VAL A 336 -8.57 -9.25 -19.30
N LEU A 337 -9.31 -8.66 -18.36
CA LEU A 337 -9.22 -7.24 -18.04
C LEU A 337 -7.83 -6.85 -17.50
N LEU A 338 -7.31 -7.63 -16.56
CA LEU A 338 -5.97 -7.42 -16.00
C LEU A 338 -4.89 -7.62 -17.07
N PHE A 339 -5.05 -8.62 -17.94
CA PHE A 339 -4.11 -8.88 -19.03
C PHE A 339 -4.04 -7.70 -20.02
N LEU A 340 -5.19 -7.16 -20.45
CA LEU A 340 -5.23 -5.94 -21.30
C LEU A 340 -4.53 -4.75 -20.63
N LEU A 341 -4.79 -4.56 -19.34
CA LEU A 341 -4.18 -3.49 -18.56
C LEU A 341 -2.65 -3.65 -18.51
N GLY A 342 -2.16 -4.85 -18.19
CA GLY A 342 -0.74 -5.18 -18.16
C GLY A 342 -0.06 -4.94 -19.51
N ILE A 343 -0.68 -5.38 -20.62
CA ILE A 343 -0.18 -5.13 -21.98
C ILE A 343 -0.11 -3.64 -22.29
N TRP A 344 -1.18 -2.90 -21.98
CA TRP A 344 -1.22 -1.46 -22.20
C TRP A 344 -0.09 -0.75 -21.44
N MET A 345 0.18 -1.14 -20.20
CA MET A 345 1.25 -0.57 -19.37
C MET A 345 2.64 -0.91 -19.89
N LEU A 346 2.87 -2.16 -20.31
CA LEU A 346 4.12 -2.58 -20.93
C LEU A 346 4.39 -1.80 -22.23
N LEU A 347 3.37 -1.67 -23.08
CA LEU A 347 3.43 -0.89 -24.31
C LEU A 347 3.58 0.62 -24.04
N ALA A 348 2.94 1.16 -23.01
CA ALA A 348 3.08 2.55 -22.59
C ALA A 348 4.53 2.84 -22.15
N GLY A 349 5.07 2.02 -21.24
CA GLY A 349 6.45 2.13 -20.78
C GLY A 349 7.50 2.07 -21.90
N ARG A 350 7.19 1.31 -22.96
CA ARG A 350 8.08 1.15 -24.13
C ARG A 350 7.93 2.27 -25.17
N ASN A 351 6.70 2.63 -25.53
CA ASN A 351 6.43 3.45 -26.73
C ASN A 351 5.94 4.87 -26.40
N ARG A 352 5.17 5.05 -25.31
CA ARG A 352 4.47 6.30 -25.06
C ARG A 352 5.48 7.41 -24.72
N SER A 353 5.53 8.39 -25.60
CA SER A 353 6.52 9.46 -25.52
C SER A 353 6.03 10.71 -26.23
N LEU A 354 6.55 11.86 -25.80
CA LEU A 354 6.32 13.15 -26.44
C LEU A 354 7.67 13.84 -26.64
N PHE A 355 7.92 14.28 -27.87
CA PHE A 355 9.11 15.02 -28.25
C PHE A 355 8.70 16.43 -28.68
N VAL A 356 9.43 17.43 -28.22
CA VAL A 356 9.31 18.82 -28.66
C VAL A 356 10.62 19.21 -29.32
N PHE A 357 10.57 19.75 -30.52
CA PHE A 357 11.73 20.17 -31.29
C PHE A 357 11.95 21.68 -31.22
N GLN A 358 13.13 22.14 -31.66
CA GLN A 358 13.49 23.57 -31.65
C GLN A 358 12.56 24.46 -32.47
N ASP A 359 11.89 23.91 -33.49
CA ASP A 359 10.91 24.61 -34.30
C ASP A 359 9.53 24.71 -33.63
N ASN A 360 9.39 24.26 -32.37
CA ASN A 360 8.13 24.09 -31.63
C ASN A 360 7.16 23.08 -32.28
N SER A 361 7.63 22.19 -33.15
CA SER A 361 6.86 21.03 -33.57
C SER A 361 6.85 19.97 -32.47
N ILE A 362 5.75 19.22 -32.39
CA ILE A 362 5.55 18.19 -31.35
C ILE A 362 5.31 16.84 -32.01
N LEU A 363 6.08 15.83 -31.64
CA LEU A 363 5.84 14.44 -32.00
C LEU A 363 5.31 13.68 -30.79
N TYR A 364 4.07 13.22 -30.87
CA TYR A 364 3.46 12.34 -29.87
C TYR A 364 3.39 10.91 -30.37
N ILE A 365 3.77 9.97 -29.50
CA ILE A 365 3.70 8.53 -29.75
C ILE A 365 2.80 7.92 -28.69
N SER A 366 1.74 7.23 -29.12
CA SER A 366 0.85 6.52 -28.20
C SER A 366 1.48 5.24 -27.65
N SER A 367 0.87 4.64 -26.61
CA SER A 367 1.28 3.33 -26.08
C SER A 367 1.35 2.26 -27.18
N TRP A 368 0.42 2.28 -28.12
CA TRP A 368 0.38 1.36 -29.26
C TRP A 368 1.37 1.71 -30.40
N GLY A 369 2.22 2.71 -30.21
CA GLY A 369 3.23 3.12 -31.19
C GLY A 369 2.70 4.01 -32.33
N ARG A 370 1.45 4.50 -32.25
CA ARG A 370 0.89 5.39 -33.28
C ARG A 370 1.51 6.78 -33.13
N LYS A 371 2.17 7.24 -34.20
CA LYS A 371 2.76 8.57 -34.28
C LYS A 371 1.74 9.63 -34.67
N ARG A 372 1.86 10.81 -34.09
CA ARG A 372 1.16 12.03 -34.48
C ARG A 372 2.15 13.18 -34.41
N LYS A 373 2.41 13.82 -35.55
CA LYS A 373 3.21 15.05 -35.63
C LYS A 373 2.27 16.23 -35.65
N PHE A 374 2.58 17.23 -34.82
CA PHE A 374 1.85 18.48 -34.75
C PHE A 374 2.80 19.60 -35.20
N ALA A 375 2.36 20.37 -36.19
CA ALA A 375 3.10 21.51 -36.68
C ALA A 375 3.09 22.65 -35.63
N PRO A 376 4.05 23.57 -35.69
CA PRO A 376 4.07 24.74 -34.80
C PRO A 376 2.75 25.52 -34.89
N GLY A 377 2.17 25.88 -33.75
CA GLY A 377 0.88 26.58 -33.67
C GLY A 377 -0.38 25.70 -33.80
N GLN A 378 -0.25 24.39 -34.11
CA GLN A 378 -1.41 23.49 -34.05
C GLN A 378 -1.88 23.21 -32.61
N VAL A 379 -0.95 23.23 -31.65
CA VAL A 379 -1.28 23.24 -30.23
C VAL A 379 -1.44 24.70 -29.82
N ALA A 380 -2.67 25.09 -29.51
CA ALA A 380 -3.03 26.47 -29.21
C ALA A 380 -3.20 26.72 -27.70
N SER A 381 -3.57 25.69 -26.94
CA SER A 381 -3.75 25.79 -25.49
C SER A 381 -3.50 24.45 -24.81
N VAL A 382 -3.31 24.51 -23.50
CA VAL A 382 -3.12 23.36 -22.65
C VAL A 382 -4.21 23.33 -21.59
N ARG A 383 -4.71 22.13 -21.28
CA ARG A 383 -5.70 21.93 -20.23
C ARG A 383 -5.19 20.94 -19.21
N LEU A 384 -5.10 21.38 -17.96
CA LEU A 384 -4.79 20.55 -16.81
C LEU A 384 -6.07 19.92 -16.27
N THR A 385 -6.00 18.65 -15.93
CA THR A 385 -7.16 17.86 -15.51
C THR A 385 -6.97 17.30 -14.10
N ALA A 386 -8.11 17.11 -13.41
CA ALA A 386 -8.22 16.48 -12.08
C ALA A 386 -7.39 15.20 -11.93
N ASN A 387 -7.31 14.41 -13.00
CA ASN A 387 -6.56 13.14 -13.03
C ASN A 387 -5.05 13.35 -13.23
N ARG A 388 -4.52 14.54 -12.90
CA ARG A 388 -3.10 14.89 -13.03
C ARG A 388 -2.56 14.69 -14.45
N SER A 389 -3.40 14.91 -15.45
CA SER A 389 -3.02 14.82 -16.87
C SER A 389 -3.09 16.18 -17.56
N ILE A 390 -2.15 16.39 -18.48
CA ILE A 390 -1.99 17.58 -19.31
C ILE A 390 -2.53 17.26 -20.71
N HIS A 391 -3.58 17.94 -21.13
CA HIS A 391 -4.18 17.81 -22.46
C HIS A 391 -3.67 18.92 -23.39
N LEU A 392 -3.15 18.54 -24.55
CA LEU A 392 -2.81 19.48 -25.62
C LEU A 392 -4.02 19.68 -26.52
N LEU A 393 -4.43 20.94 -26.73
CA LEU A 393 -5.64 21.31 -27.47
C LEU A 393 -5.30 22.09 -28.73
N ASN A 394 -6.12 21.93 -29.78
CA ASN A 394 -6.09 22.81 -30.94
C ASN A 394 -6.81 24.15 -30.65
N SER A 395 -6.83 25.05 -31.63
CA SER A 395 -7.53 26.34 -31.55
C SER A 395 -9.04 26.24 -31.31
N GLU A 396 -9.65 25.11 -31.68
CA GLU A 396 -11.08 24.81 -31.45
C GLU A 396 -11.34 24.15 -30.08
N GLY A 397 -10.30 23.91 -29.26
CA GLY A 397 -10.41 23.25 -27.96
C GLY A 397 -10.53 21.72 -28.00
N LYS A 398 -10.28 21.08 -29.16
CA LYS A 398 -10.26 19.63 -29.35
C LYS A 398 -8.95 19.02 -28.86
N LYS A 399 -9.04 17.90 -28.13
CA LYS A 399 -7.90 17.15 -27.60
C LYS A 399 -7.07 16.50 -28.72
N LEU A 400 -5.80 16.87 -28.81
CA LEU A 400 -4.81 16.33 -29.75
C LEU A 400 -4.00 15.18 -29.13
N ALA A 401 -3.45 15.42 -27.94
CA ALA A 401 -2.64 14.48 -27.18
C ALA A 401 -2.84 14.68 -25.66
N SER A 402 -2.40 13.71 -24.87
CA SER A 402 -2.43 13.81 -23.42
C SER A 402 -1.28 13.05 -22.79
N ILE A 403 -0.65 13.72 -21.84
CA ILE A 403 0.48 13.23 -21.05
C ILE A 403 0.11 13.34 -19.57
N GLU A 404 0.74 12.54 -18.73
CA GLU A 404 0.53 12.60 -17.28
C GLU A 404 1.65 13.39 -16.61
N THR A 405 1.31 14.12 -15.55
CA THR A 405 2.27 14.96 -14.80
C THR A 405 3.32 14.12 -14.04
N ASN A 406 3.09 12.82 -13.86
CA ASN A 406 4.04 11.90 -13.24
C ASN A 406 5.10 11.35 -14.22
N MET A 407 5.00 11.65 -15.52
CA MET A 407 5.98 11.19 -16.53
C MET A 407 7.37 11.82 -16.29
N LEU A 408 8.43 11.16 -16.78
CA LEU A 408 9.80 11.70 -16.77
C LEU A 408 9.91 12.81 -17.82
N GLY A 409 10.60 13.91 -17.48
CA GLY A 409 10.78 15.07 -18.36
C GLY A 409 9.67 16.13 -18.26
N ILE A 410 8.69 15.95 -17.37
CA ILE A 410 7.61 16.93 -17.13
C ILE A 410 8.12 18.31 -16.66
N PRO A 411 9.13 18.43 -15.76
CA PRO A 411 9.63 19.75 -15.36
C PRO A 411 10.12 20.59 -16.55
N ARG A 412 10.92 19.99 -17.43
CA ARG A 412 11.40 20.66 -18.65
C ARG A 412 10.27 20.95 -19.65
N PHE A 413 9.25 20.08 -19.68
CA PHE A 413 8.05 20.34 -20.47
C PHE A 413 7.24 21.53 -19.92
N ALA A 414 7.18 21.70 -18.59
CA ALA A 414 6.56 22.86 -17.96
C ALA A 414 7.31 24.16 -18.28
N GLU A 415 8.64 24.16 -18.18
CA GLU A 415 9.48 25.29 -18.61
C GLU A 415 9.24 25.66 -20.08
N TRP A 416 9.13 24.65 -20.95
CA TRP A 416 8.78 24.88 -22.36
C TRP A 416 7.38 25.50 -22.51
N LEU A 417 6.36 25.00 -21.81
CA LEU A 417 5.02 25.58 -21.84
C LEU A 417 5.01 27.05 -21.41
N GLU A 418 5.75 27.39 -20.35
CA GLU A 418 5.90 28.76 -19.86
C GLU A 418 6.61 29.66 -20.89
N SER A 419 7.65 29.14 -21.55
CA SER A 419 8.36 29.89 -22.60
C SER A 419 7.52 30.16 -23.85
N THR A 420 6.51 29.32 -24.13
CA THR A 420 5.74 29.37 -25.39
C THR A 420 4.46 30.23 -25.29
N ASN A 421 4.19 30.89 -24.15
CA ASN A 421 2.98 31.68 -23.90
C ASN A 421 1.66 30.93 -24.24
N LEU A 422 1.65 29.60 -24.10
CA LEU A 422 0.45 28.80 -24.33
C LEU A 422 -0.55 29.03 -23.19
N ALA A 423 -1.80 29.32 -23.53
CA ALA A 423 -2.85 29.50 -22.52
C ALA A 423 -3.08 28.18 -21.77
N ALA A 424 -2.83 28.19 -20.45
CA ALA A 424 -3.11 27.07 -19.55
C ALA A 424 -4.49 27.24 -18.89
N THR A 425 -5.35 26.23 -19.01
CA THR A 425 -6.69 26.22 -18.41
C THR A 425 -6.86 25.03 -17.48
N LEU A 426 -7.57 25.21 -16.37
CA LEU A 426 -7.94 24.12 -15.46
C LEU A 426 -9.31 23.56 -15.88
N THR A 427 -9.56 22.25 -15.75
CA THR A 427 -10.93 21.75 -15.90
C THR A 427 -11.83 22.24 -14.75
N PRO A 428 -13.15 22.41 -14.95
CA PRO A 428 -14.06 22.79 -13.86
C PRO A 428 -14.03 21.83 -12.67
N THR A 429 -13.78 20.54 -12.92
CA THR A 429 -13.60 19.53 -11.87
C THR A 429 -12.30 19.76 -11.10
N MET A 430 -11.21 20.07 -11.79
CA MET A 430 -9.94 20.36 -11.13
C MET A 430 -10.02 21.69 -10.41
N GLU A 431 -10.67 22.71 -10.96
CA GLU A 431 -10.91 23.99 -10.28
C GLU A 431 -11.75 23.80 -9.00
N LYS A 432 -12.77 22.94 -9.04
CA LYS A 432 -13.51 22.53 -7.83
C LYS A 432 -12.64 21.74 -6.85
N GLN A 433 -11.77 20.86 -7.33
CA GLN A 433 -10.83 20.11 -6.48
C GLN A 433 -9.79 21.04 -5.87
N THR A 434 -9.17 21.93 -6.63
CA THR A 434 -8.22 22.93 -6.13
C THR A 434 -8.91 23.87 -5.14
N ARG A 435 -10.14 24.32 -5.40
CA ARG A 435 -10.93 25.07 -4.41
C ARG A 435 -11.29 24.24 -3.18
N GLN A 436 -11.52 22.93 -3.32
CA GLN A 436 -11.77 22.02 -2.20
C GLN A 436 -10.49 21.73 -1.41
N GLU A 437 -9.35 21.55 -2.08
CA GLU A 437 -8.01 21.36 -1.52
C GLU A 437 -7.59 22.63 -0.80
N GLU A 438 -7.79 23.81 -1.37
CA GLU A 438 -7.65 25.11 -0.68
C GLU A 438 -8.62 25.26 0.51
N GLN A 439 -9.86 24.76 0.39
CA GLN A 439 -10.81 24.68 1.51
C GLN A 439 -10.45 23.62 2.56
N GLN A 440 -9.58 22.66 2.24
CA GLN A 440 -9.16 21.54 3.08
C GLN A 440 -7.74 21.75 3.65
N GLU A 441 -6.95 22.60 3.01
CA GLU A 441 -5.73 23.27 3.52
C GLU A 441 -6.08 24.37 4.52
N ASN A 442 -7.27 24.97 4.42
CA ASN A 442 -7.87 25.65 5.56
C ASN A 442 -8.00 24.64 6.72
N THR A 443 -7.21 24.84 7.77
CA THR A 443 -7.11 23.99 8.95
C THR A 443 -8.48 23.45 9.38
N VAL A 444 -8.59 22.13 9.61
CA VAL A 444 -9.83 21.54 10.12
C VAL A 444 -9.97 21.98 11.58
N GLN A 445 -10.64 23.11 11.76
CA GLN A 445 -10.88 23.74 13.06
C GLN A 445 -12.12 23.13 13.72
N TRP A 446 -12.06 22.98 15.04
CA TRP A 446 -13.23 22.65 15.82
C TRP A 446 -14.30 23.75 15.67
N ARG A 447 -15.57 23.36 15.52
CA ARG A 447 -16.69 24.31 15.60
C ARG A 447 -17.60 23.92 16.75
N GLU A 448 -17.99 24.91 17.54
CA GLU A 448 -18.79 24.71 18.75
C GLU A 448 -20.19 24.15 18.48
N GLU A 449 -20.70 24.34 17.26
CA GLU A 449 -21.94 23.71 16.76
C GLU A 449 -21.92 22.17 16.80
N TYR A 450 -20.73 21.55 16.92
CA TYR A 450 -20.56 20.10 17.01
C TYR A 450 -20.55 19.56 18.43
N HIS A 451 -20.61 20.44 19.42
CA HIS A 451 -20.63 20.05 20.81
C HIS A 451 -21.88 19.19 21.12
N THR A 452 -21.68 18.11 21.85
CA THR A 452 -22.74 17.25 22.39
C THR A 452 -22.39 16.93 23.84
N HIS A 453 -23.38 16.54 24.65
CA HIS A 453 -23.16 16.22 26.07
C HIS A 453 -22.09 15.13 26.33
N TRP A 454 -21.73 14.34 25.31
CA TRP A 454 -20.65 13.36 25.41
C TRP A 454 -19.24 13.99 25.38
N HIS A 455 -19.07 15.18 24.80
CA HIS A 455 -17.77 15.84 24.73
C HIS A 455 -17.28 16.27 26.11
N ASP A 456 -18.19 16.58 27.05
CA ASP A 456 -17.88 16.87 28.45
C ASP A 456 -17.21 15.68 29.18
N HIS A 457 -17.43 14.47 28.69
CA HIS A 457 -16.95 13.22 29.28
C HIS A 457 -15.91 12.50 28.42
N ILE A 458 -15.29 13.18 27.45
CA ILE A 458 -14.43 12.56 26.43
C ILE A 458 -13.24 11.77 27.00
N LYS A 459 -12.68 12.20 28.14
CA LYS A 459 -11.59 11.47 28.82
C LYS A 459 -12.05 10.11 29.33
N SER A 460 -13.22 10.06 29.96
CA SER A 460 -13.82 8.82 30.47
C SER A 460 -14.23 7.89 29.32
N ILE A 461 -14.77 8.44 28.24
CA ILE A 461 -15.13 7.66 27.04
C ILE A 461 -13.88 7.07 26.39
N ARG A 462 -12.76 7.79 26.33
CA ARG A 462 -11.50 7.26 25.79
C ARG A 462 -11.00 6.05 26.57
N ILE A 463 -11.09 6.09 27.90
CA ILE A 463 -10.73 4.95 28.77
C ILE A 463 -11.74 3.81 28.55
N GLY A 464 -13.03 4.14 28.55
CA GLY A 464 -14.11 3.17 28.31
C GLY A 464 -13.95 2.40 27.00
N LEU A 465 -13.52 3.07 25.93
CA LEU A 465 -13.24 2.43 24.62
C LEU A 465 -12.20 1.32 24.75
N TRP A 466 -11.07 1.59 25.42
CA TRP A 466 -10.03 0.58 25.62
C TRP A 466 -10.51 -0.56 26.52
N VAL A 467 -11.32 -0.26 27.54
CA VAL A 467 -11.91 -1.29 28.40
C VAL A 467 -12.80 -2.23 27.59
N VAL A 468 -13.70 -1.72 26.74
CA VAL A 468 -14.58 -2.59 25.94
C VAL A 468 -13.81 -3.37 24.86
N ILE A 469 -12.73 -2.82 24.30
CA ILE A 469 -11.84 -3.55 23.37
C ILE A 469 -11.13 -4.70 24.09
N VAL A 470 -10.59 -4.45 25.28
CA VAL A 470 -9.92 -5.49 26.09
C VAL A 470 -10.92 -6.56 26.50
N LEU A 471 -12.13 -6.18 26.95
CA LEU A 471 -13.19 -7.14 27.27
C LEU A 471 -13.58 -7.99 26.07
N PHE A 472 -13.67 -7.39 24.88
CA PHE A 472 -13.94 -8.14 23.66
C PHE A 472 -12.81 -9.13 23.35
N ALA A 473 -11.55 -8.69 23.37
CA ALA A 473 -10.40 -9.57 23.14
C ALA A 473 -10.33 -10.72 24.15
N VAL A 474 -10.54 -10.42 25.43
CA VAL A 474 -10.55 -11.42 26.51
C VAL A 474 -11.70 -12.41 26.33
N GLY A 475 -12.90 -11.94 25.99
CA GLY A 475 -14.06 -12.79 25.73
C GLY A 475 -13.91 -13.68 24.49
N VAL A 476 -13.05 -13.28 23.54
CA VAL A 476 -12.67 -14.10 22.39
C VAL A 476 -11.57 -15.11 22.74
N LEU A 477 -10.62 -14.77 23.61
CA LEU A 477 -9.47 -15.67 23.91
C LEU A 477 -9.74 -16.68 25.04
N ILE A 478 -10.53 -16.32 26.05
CA ILE A 478 -10.86 -17.17 27.21
C ILE A 478 -11.61 -18.48 26.86
N PRO A 479 -12.50 -18.52 25.84
CA PRO A 479 -13.21 -19.73 25.44
C PRO A 479 -12.35 -20.99 25.29
N ILE A 480 -11.21 -20.89 24.61
CA ILE A 480 -10.31 -22.03 24.33
C ILE A 480 -9.79 -22.68 25.62
N PRO A 481 -9.09 -21.96 26.53
CA PRO A 481 -8.56 -22.58 27.73
C PRO A 481 -9.64 -23.06 28.70
N LEU A 482 -10.81 -22.40 28.73
CA LEU A 482 -11.93 -22.87 29.56
C LEU A 482 -12.46 -24.23 29.09
N TYR A 483 -12.58 -24.42 27.78
CA TYR A 483 -13.03 -25.69 27.22
C TYR A 483 -11.98 -26.80 27.39
N LEU A 484 -10.72 -26.50 27.06
CA LEU A 484 -9.66 -27.52 27.01
C LEU A 484 -9.05 -27.88 28.37
N PHE A 485 -9.01 -26.95 29.33
CA PHE A 485 -8.30 -27.16 30.60
C PHE A 485 -9.17 -27.06 31.86
N ALA A 486 -10.41 -26.55 31.74
CA ALA A 486 -11.29 -26.33 32.88
C ALA A 486 -12.63 -27.10 32.77
N ASP A 487 -12.74 -28.04 31.83
CA ASP A 487 -13.93 -28.86 31.56
C ASP A 487 -15.23 -28.05 31.46
N ALA A 488 -15.14 -26.80 30.99
CA ALA A 488 -16.30 -25.96 30.84
C ALA A 488 -17.21 -26.50 29.72
N LYS A 489 -18.52 -26.59 29.98
CA LYS A 489 -19.49 -27.03 28.97
C LYS A 489 -19.39 -26.15 27.72
N PHE A 490 -19.37 -26.77 26.55
CA PHE A 490 -19.34 -26.07 25.25
C PHE A 490 -20.36 -24.94 25.14
N THR A 491 -21.62 -25.17 25.56
CA THR A 491 -22.67 -24.14 25.55
C THR A 491 -22.38 -22.94 26.45
N THR A 492 -21.62 -23.13 27.53
CA THR A 492 -21.20 -22.05 28.43
C THR A 492 -20.12 -21.20 27.78
N VAL A 493 -19.18 -21.85 27.10
CA VAL A 493 -18.10 -21.22 26.34
C VAL A 493 -18.66 -20.41 25.16
N MET A 494 -19.64 -20.96 24.43
CA MET A 494 -20.33 -20.27 23.34
C MET A 494 -21.14 -19.05 23.82
N LYS A 495 -21.74 -19.11 25.01
CA LYS A 495 -22.39 -17.93 25.62
C LYS A 495 -21.39 -16.81 25.88
N ILE A 496 -20.19 -17.12 26.37
CA ILE A 496 -19.13 -16.12 26.58
C ILE A 496 -18.75 -15.47 25.24
N GLY A 497 -18.53 -16.27 24.20
CA GLY A 497 -18.27 -15.78 22.84
C GLY A 497 -19.38 -14.88 22.31
N ALA A 498 -20.64 -15.30 22.46
CA ALA A 498 -21.81 -14.53 22.02
C ALA A 498 -21.95 -13.18 22.75
N PHE A 499 -21.61 -13.11 24.03
CA PHE A 499 -21.65 -11.86 24.82
C PHE A 499 -20.42 -10.96 24.59
N ALA A 500 -19.27 -11.51 24.16
CA ALA A 500 -18.00 -10.78 24.04
C ALA A 500 -18.07 -9.52 23.16
N PRO A 501 -18.65 -9.52 21.94
CA PRO A 501 -18.68 -8.32 21.10
C PRO A 501 -19.74 -7.29 21.52
N ILE A 502 -20.74 -7.66 22.33
CA ILE A 502 -21.92 -6.82 22.63
C ILE A 502 -21.53 -5.50 23.32
N PRO A 503 -20.72 -5.48 24.40
CA PRO A 503 -20.30 -4.23 25.05
C PRO A 503 -19.59 -3.27 24.09
N PHE A 504 -18.73 -3.81 23.20
CA PHE A 504 -18.02 -3.00 22.20
C PHE A 504 -18.99 -2.41 21.16
N LEU A 505 -19.90 -3.22 20.62
CA LEU A 505 -20.89 -2.77 19.64
C LEU A 505 -21.82 -1.70 20.22
N LEU A 506 -22.32 -1.91 21.45
CA LEU A 506 -23.15 -0.92 22.15
C LEU A 506 -22.36 0.38 22.41
N PHE A 507 -21.10 0.28 22.80
CA PHE A 507 -20.23 1.43 22.98
C PHE A 507 -20.08 2.24 21.69
N CYS A 508 -19.81 1.57 20.57
CA CYS A 508 -19.69 2.19 19.25
C CYS A 508 -20.97 2.91 18.82
N LEU A 509 -22.14 2.36 19.16
CA LEU A 509 -23.45 2.95 18.85
C LEU A 509 -23.80 4.16 19.74
N VAL A 510 -23.57 4.06 21.05
CA VAL A 510 -23.90 5.12 22.02
C VAL A 510 -23.00 6.33 21.84
N PHE A 511 -21.70 6.10 21.65
CA PHE A 511 -20.70 7.16 21.54
C PHE A 511 -20.35 7.51 20.09
N ALA A 512 -21.11 7.01 19.10
CA ALA A 512 -20.95 7.33 17.68
C ALA A 512 -20.72 8.83 17.36
N PRO A 513 -21.35 9.80 18.08
CA PRO A 513 -21.12 11.22 17.81
C PRO A 513 -19.70 11.73 18.11
N VAL A 514 -18.99 11.10 19.06
CA VAL A 514 -17.63 11.50 19.49
C VAL A 514 -16.53 10.58 18.95
N LEU A 515 -16.92 9.42 18.43
CA LEU A 515 -16.01 8.45 17.82
C LEU A 515 -15.68 8.83 16.37
N SER A 516 -14.42 8.62 16.01
CA SER A 516 -13.91 8.73 14.65
C SER A 516 -13.47 7.37 14.16
N PHE A 517 -14.10 6.93 13.06
CA PHE A 517 -13.95 5.60 12.47
C PHE A 517 -13.05 5.58 11.22
N GLY A 518 -12.57 6.75 10.78
CA GLY A 518 -11.69 6.88 9.62
C GLY A 518 -10.33 7.47 9.99
N ASP A 519 -9.46 7.62 8.98
CA ASP A 519 -8.14 8.23 9.15
C ASP A 519 -8.24 9.67 9.66
N LYS A 520 -7.23 10.06 10.43
CA LYS A 520 -7.13 11.42 10.95
C LYS A 520 -6.91 12.40 9.77
N PRO A 521 -7.62 13.54 9.72
CA PRO A 521 -7.32 14.57 8.75
C PRO A 521 -5.89 15.08 8.97
N GLN A 522 -5.09 15.17 7.91
CA GLN A 522 -3.68 15.58 7.99
C GLN A 522 -3.51 17.01 8.56
N ASN A 523 -4.49 17.90 8.34
CA ASN A 523 -4.49 19.30 8.76
C ASN A 523 -5.41 19.60 9.98
N ALA A 524 -5.59 18.64 10.89
CA ALA A 524 -6.46 18.82 12.06
C ALA A 524 -5.80 19.63 13.18
N THR A 525 -6.49 20.68 13.64
CA THR A 525 -6.10 21.52 14.79
C THR A 525 -5.99 20.69 16.09
N PRO A 526 -5.15 21.12 17.07
CA PRO A 526 -5.05 20.45 18.37
C PRO A 526 -6.40 20.35 19.11
N GLU A 527 -7.24 21.38 18.98
CA GLU A 527 -8.60 21.42 19.54
C GLU A 527 -9.49 20.33 18.93
N TRP A 528 -9.47 20.17 17.60
CA TRP A 528 -10.23 19.10 16.94
C TRP A 528 -9.82 17.71 17.44
N ARG A 529 -8.51 17.49 17.67
CA ARG A 529 -7.98 16.22 18.20
C ARG A 529 -8.38 15.97 19.65
N ALA A 530 -8.56 17.02 20.44
CA ALA A 530 -9.04 16.89 21.80
C ALA A 530 -10.51 16.42 21.84
N MET A 531 -11.29 16.80 20.82
CA MET A 531 -12.74 16.59 20.75
C MET A 531 -13.20 15.31 20.04
N HIS A 532 -12.28 14.50 19.49
CA HIS A 532 -12.62 13.21 18.87
C HIS A 532 -11.77 12.06 19.40
N ILE A 533 -12.37 10.87 19.48
CA ILE A 533 -11.69 9.63 19.88
C ILE A 533 -11.60 8.71 18.67
N HIS A 534 -10.38 8.38 18.26
CA HIS A 534 -10.15 7.47 17.14
C HIS A 534 -10.29 6.01 17.58
N VAL A 535 -11.11 5.24 16.85
CA VAL A 535 -11.28 3.80 17.08
C VAL A 535 -10.23 3.04 16.25
N PRO A 536 -9.37 2.21 16.88
CA PRO A 536 -8.26 1.57 16.18
C PRO A 536 -8.75 0.43 15.29
N LEU A 537 -8.88 0.69 13.98
CA LEU A 537 -9.36 -0.28 12.99
C LEU A 537 -8.58 -1.59 13.01
N ILE A 538 -7.25 -1.52 12.95
CA ILE A 538 -6.39 -2.72 12.87
C ILE A 538 -6.59 -3.62 14.10
N ILE A 539 -6.66 -3.04 15.30
CA ILE A 539 -6.81 -3.82 16.54
C ILE A 539 -8.18 -4.51 16.56
N CYS A 540 -9.26 -3.78 16.24
CA CYS A 540 -10.61 -4.35 16.23
C CYS A 540 -10.76 -5.43 15.15
N LEU A 541 -10.12 -5.24 13.99
CA LEU A 541 -10.12 -6.21 12.90
C LEU A 541 -9.35 -7.48 13.27
N LEU A 542 -8.21 -7.36 13.95
CA LEU A 542 -7.47 -8.52 14.46
C LEU A 542 -8.31 -9.32 15.47
N ILE A 543 -9.00 -8.66 16.40
CA ILE A 543 -9.88 -9.35 17.36
C ILE A 543 -11.04 -10.03 16.61
N GLY A 544 -11.69 -9.33 15.67
CA GLY A 544 -12.75 -9.90 14.85
C GLY A 544 -12.29 -11.10 14.01
N TYR A 545 -11.09 -11.03 13.43
CA TYR A 545 -10.50 -12.15 12.70
C TYR A 545 -10.18 -13.33 13.62
N THR A 546 -9.59 -13.10 14.80
CA THR A 546 -9.37 -14.17 15.77
C THR A 546 -10.67 -14.81 16.24
N TYR A 547 -11.76 -14.04 16.29
CA TYR A 547 -13.07 -14.54 16.66
C TYR A 547 -13.68 -15.42 15.56
N PHE A 548 -13.55 -15.01 14.30
CA PHE A 548 -13.94 -15.81 13.15
C PHE A 548 -13.12 -17.10 13.03
N TRP A 549 -11.78 -16.98 13.09
CA TRP A 549 -10.84 -18.10 13.00
C TRP A 549 -11.12 -19.20 14.02
N GLN A 550 -11.41 -18.84 15.27
CA GLN A 550 -11.78 -19.82 16.28
C GLN A 550 -13.07 -20.57 15.94
N VAL A 551 -14.04 -19.87 15.38
CA VAL A 551 -15.33 -20.45 15.01
C VAL A 551 -15.21 -21.40 13.83
N SER A 552 -14.43 -21.05 12.80
CA SER A 552 -14.21 -21.94 11.67
C SER A 552 -13.38 -23.16 12.08
N ASP A 553 -12.16 -22.93 12.55
CA ASP A 553 -11.13 -23.99 12.55
C ASP A 553 -11.09 -24.78 13.87
N ILE A 554 -11.58 -24.19 14.97
CA ILE A 554 -11.58 -24.87 16.28
C ILE A 554 -12.96 -25.41 16.61
N TRP A 555 -13.98 -24.55 16.62
CA TRP A 555 -15.30 -24.96 17.08
C TRP A 555 -16.08 -25.71 16.00
N GLY A 556 -16.04 -25.20 14.76
CA GLY A 556 -16.71 -25.77 13.59
C GLY A 556 -16.14 -27.12 13.17
N ASP A 557 -14.82 -27.26 13.19
CA ASP A 557 -14.19 -28.51 12.72
C ASP A 557 -13.97 -29.56 13.81
N LEU A 558 -13.69 -29.16 15.06
CA LEU A 558 -13.32 -30.14 16.12
C LEU A 558 -14.43 -30.49 17.11
N VAL A 559 -15.49 -29.67 17.22
CA VAL A 559 -16.49 -29.84 18.30
C VAL A 559 -17.90 -30.08 17.76
N LEU A 560 -18.48 -29.11 17.07
CA LEU A 560 -19.82 -29.22 16.50
C LEU A 560 -19.84 -28.48 15.16
N ARG A 561 -19.94 -29.24 14.07
CA ARG A 561 -19.98 -28.71 12.71
C ARG A 561 -21.36 -28.14 12.42
N GLU A 562 -21.41 -26.90 11.92
CA GLU A 562 -22.64 -26.34 11.36
C GLU A 562 -22.89 -27.01 10.01
N GLU A 563 -24.02 -27.70 9.91
CA GLU A 563 -24.46 -28.33 8.68
C GLU A 563 -25.24 -27.30 7.86
N ASP A 564 -24.53 -26.61 6.95
CA ASP A 564 -25.14 -25.65 6.03
C ASP A 564 -25.03 -26.16 4.60
N GLY A 565 -26.04 -26.92 4.16
CA GLY A 565 -26.13 -27.39 2.77
C GLY A 565 -26.42 -26.29 1.73
N ASN A 566 -26.41 -24.99 2.06
CA ASN A 566 -26.79 -23.90 1.15
C ASN A 566 -26.29 -22.49 1.57
N TRP A 567 -26.69 -21.43 0.85
CA TRP A 567 -26.36 -20.00 1.13
C TRP A 567 -26.89 -19.41 2.46
N GLY A 568 -27.50 -20.23 3.33
CA GLY A 568 -28.19 -19.79 4.56
C GLY A 568 -27.26 -19.06 5.55
N TRP A 569 -26.08 -19.61 5.80
CA TRP A 569 -25.00 -19.00 6.58
C TRP A 569 -24.68 -17.57 6.13
N LEU A 570 -24.43 -17.41 4.83
CA LEU A 570 -24.00 -16.17 4.23
C LEU A 570 -25.10 -15.11 4.33
N ILE A 571 -26.37 -15.51 4.13
CA ILE A 571 -27.52 -14.62 4.29
C ILE A 571 -27.62 -14.11 5.74
N ARG A 572 -27.41 -14.98 6.74
CA ARG A 572 -27.46 -14.61 8.16
C ARG A 572 -26.34 -13.62 8.53
N ILE A 573 -25.11 -13.89 8.10
CA ILE A 573 -23.95 -13.01 8.33
C ILE A 573 -24.14 -11.66 7.67
N LEU A 574 -24.56 -11.64 6.39
CA LEU A 574 -24.82 -10.39 5.68
C LEU A 574 -25.95 -9.61 6.34
N SER A 575 -27.00 -10.29 6.80
CA SER A 575 -28.13 -9.64 7.52
C SER A 575 -27.66 -8.98 8.81
N ILE A 576 -26.89 -9.67 9.64
CA ILE A 576 -26.30 -9.11 10.87
C ILE A 576 -25.42 -7.91 10.53
N THR A 577 -24.55 -8.04 9.51
CA THR A 577 -23.64 -6.97 9.07
C THR A 577 -24.40 -5.75 8.59
N ILE A 578 -25.44 -5.92 7.77
CA ILE A 578 -26.29 -4.84 7.27
C ILE A 578 -26.98 -4.12 8.43
N VAL A 579 -27.53 -4.86 9.40
CA VAL A 579 -28.16 -4.26 10.60
C VAL A 579 -27.14 -3.43 11.38
N LEU A 580 -25.92 -3.94 11.59
CA LEU A 580 -24.84 -3.21 12.27
C LEU A 580 -24.44 -1.93 11.52
N ILE A 581 -24.28 -2.00 10.19
CA ILE A 581 -24.00 -0.84 9.34
C ILE A 581 -25.11 0.21 9.47
N VAL A 582 -26.37 -0.21 9.30
CA VAL A 582 -27.53 0.70 9.34
C VAL A 582 -27.62 1.38 10.71
N LEU A 583 -27.52 0.63 11.79
CA LEU A 583 -27.56 1.18 13.15
C LEU A 583 -26.43 2.19 13.38
N GLN A 584 -25.21 1.88 12.95
CA GLN A 584 -24.08 2.79 13.11
C GLN A 584 -24.23 4.04 12.24
N VAL A 585 -24.69 3.92 10.99
CA VAL A 585 -24.91 5.05 10.08
C VAL A 585 -26.02 5.97 10.60
N LEU A 586 -27.10 5.40 11.15
CA LEU A 586 -28.19 6.18 11.74
C LEU A 586 -27.74 6.95 12.98
N ARG A 587 -26.89 6.35 13.81
CA ARG A 587 -26.36 6.98 15.03
C ARG A 587 -25.21 7.95 14.77
N SER A 588 -24.48 7.78 13.67
CA SER A 588 -23.34 8.62 13.34
C SER A 588 -23.77 9.99 12.76
N PRO A 589 -23.07 11.08 13.12
CA PRO A 589 -23.30 12.41 12.53
C PRO A 589 -23.17 12.36 11.00
N LYS A 590 -23.98 13.15 10.27
CA LYS A 590 -24.05 13.15 8.79
C LYS A 590 -22.67 13.13 8.11
N ARG A 591 -21.70 13.91 8.64
CA ARG A 591 -20.33 13.99 8.12
C ARG A 591 -19.51 12.69 8.23
N ASN A 592 -19.78 11.85 9.23
CA ASN A 592 -18.99 10.65 9.53
C ASN A 592 -19.68 9.37 9.05
N ARG A 593 -20.88 9.45 8.47
CA ARG A 593 -21.69 8.28 8.09
C ARG A 593 -20.97 7.33 7.15
N VAL A 594 -20.26 7.85 6.16
CA VAL A 594 -19.53 7.03 5.18
C VAL A 594 -18.41 6.26 5.87
N ALA A 595 -17.57 6.95 6.66
CA ALA A 595 -16.47 6.33 7.38
C ALA A 595 -16.97 5.31 8.42
N ALA A 596 -18.03 5.64 9.16
CA ALA A 596 -18.63 4.76 10.15
C ALA A 596 -19.28 3.51 9.50
N GLY A 597 -19.94 3.70 8.35
CA GLY A 597 -20.50 2.60 7.57
C GLY A 597 -19.43 1.67 7.01
N LEU A 598 -18.33 2.22 6.46
CA LEU A 598 -17.20 1.43 5.96
C LEU A 598 -16.51 0.66 7.10
N TYR A 599 -16.24 1.32 8.22
CA TYR A 599 -15.65 0.68 9.40
C TYR A 599 -16.51 -0.49 9.89
N MET A 600 -17.82 -0.26 10.05
CA MET A 600 -18.74 -1.31 10.48
C MET A 600 -18.97 -2.37 9.41
N GLY A 601 -18.81 -2.05 8.12
CA GLY A 601 -18.82 -3.05 7.07
C GLY A 601 -17.67 -4.04 7.21
N VAL A 602 -16.45 -3.55 7.47
CA VAL A 602 -15.27 -4.42 7.58
C VAL A 602 -15.24 -5.12 8.95
N VAL A 603 -15.27 -4.36 10.05
CA VAL A 603 -15.18 -4.93 11.40
C VAL A 603 -16.46 -5.68 11.76
N GLY A 604 -17.63 -5.12 11.43
CA GLY A 604 -18.91 -5.77 11.70
C GLY A 604 -19.09 -7.07 10.94
N LEU A 605 -18.55 -7.21 9.72
CA LEU A 605 -18.55 -8.49 9.00
C LEU A 605 -17.75 -9.55 9.75
N SER A 606 -16.52 -9.23 10.18
CA SER A 606 -15.70 -10.18 10.96
C SER A 606 -16.36 -10.60 12.28
N ILE A 607 -17.02 -9.66 12.96
CA ILE A 607 -17.79 -9.95 14.18
C ILE A 607 -19.02 -10.79 13.87
N ALA A 608 -19.73 -10.51 12.77
CA ALA A 608 -20.93 -11.23 12.37
C ALA A 608 -20.64 -12.71 12.08
N CYS A 609 -19.50 -13.03 11.45
CA CYS A 609 -19.11 -14.41 11.20
C CYS A 609 -18.99 -15.23 12.50
N GLY A 610 -18.28 -14.71 13.50
CA GLY A 610 -18.17 -15.43 14.78
C GLY A 610 -19.46 -15.38 15.61
N LEU A 611 -20.19 -14.26 15.59
CA LEU A 611 -21.41 -14.08 16.37
C LEU A 611 -22.53 -15.01 15.91
N HIS A 612 -22.65 -15.22 14.59
CA HIS A 612 -23.61 -16.16 14.00
C HIS A 612 -23.47 -17.55 14.64
N TYR A 613 -22.28 -18.14 14.59
CA TYR A 613 -22.04 -19.46 15.16
C TYR A 613 -22.25 -19.46 16.69
N CYS A 614 -21.62 -18.54 17.42
CA CYS A 614 -21.69 -18.55 18.88
C CYS A 614 -23.11 -18.37 19.43
N VAL A 615 -23.96 -17.55 18.78
CA VAL A 615 -25.36 -17.38 19.22
C VAL A 615 -26.17 -18.65 18.98
N ASN A 616 -26.01 -19.28 17.82
CA ASN A 616 -26.72 -20.52 17.50
C ASN A 616 -26.24 -21.65 18.42
N ALA A 617 -24.93 -21.81 18.58
CA ALA A 617 -24.29 -22.79 19.46
C ALA A 617 -24.62 -22.57 20.96
N ALA A 618 -24.80 -21.32 21.40
CA ALA A 618 -25.20 -20.99 22.78
C ALA A 618 -26.66 -21.36 23.10
N LEU A 619 -27.51 -21.45 22.07
CA LEU A 619 -28.95 -21.66 22.17
C LEU A 619 -29.41 -23.04 21.69
N ILE A 620 -28.47 -23.94 21.36
CA ILE A 620 -28.78 -25.30 20.89
C ILE A 620 -29.70 -26.06 21.84
N GLY A 621 -30.65 -26.79 21.23
CA GLY A 621 -31.59 -27.66 21.91
C GLY A 621 -30.96 -28.95 22.46
N PRO A 622 -31.80 -29.87 23.00
CA PRO A 622 -31.34 -31.17 23.47
C PRO A 622 -30.73 -31.99 22.32
N ALA A 623 -29.73 -32.81 22.65
CA ALA A 623 -29.08 -33.69 21.67
C ALA A 623 -29.96 -34.88 21.32
N GLN A 624 -30.06 -35.17 20.02
CA GLN A 624 -30.59 -36.40 19.48
C GLN A 624 -29.41 -37.27 19.06
N HIS A 625 -29.35 -38.50 19.58
CA HIS A 625 -28.29 -39.45 19.25
C HIS A 625 -28.87 -40.60 18.43
N TYR A 626 -28.21 -40.93 17.33
CA TYR A 626 -28.56 -42.04 16.47
C TYR A 626 -27.28 -42.68 15.91
N PRO A 627 -27.30 -43.98 15.54
CA PRO A 627 -26.13 -44.67 15.06
C PRO A 627 -25.62 -44.05 13.76
N ALA A 628 -24.30 -43.86 13.65
CA ALA A 628 -23.66 -43.33 12.46
C ALA A 628 -23.67 -44.37 11.33
N ILE A 629 -24.25 -44.03 10.18
CA ILE A 629 -24.17 -44.83 8.96
C ILE A 629 -23.14 -44.17 8.05
N ILE A 630 -21.98 -44.80 7.91
CA ILE A 630 -20.87 -44.30 7.09
C ILE A 630 -21.01 -44.86 5.67
N VAL A 631 -21.13 -43.98 4.69
CA VAL A 631 -21.32 -44.35 3.27
C VAL A 631 -20.03 -44.18 2.47
N ASP A 632 -19.20 -43.21 2.87
CA ASP A 632 -17.89 -42.99 2.28
C ASP A 632 -16.89 -42.53 3.36
N SER A 633 -15.60 -42.69 3.05
CA SER A 633 -14.50 -42.34 3.95
C SER A 633 -13.30 -41.86 3.16
N HIS A 634 -12.76 -40.71 3.55
CA HIS A 634 -11.57 -40.13 2.96
C HIS A 634 -10.48 -40.02 4.03
N ALA A 635 -9.34 -40.66 3.77
CA ALA A 635 -8.17 -40.54 4.63
C ALA A 635 -7.36 -39.31 4.24
N GLU A 636 -6.79 -38.62 5.22
CA GLU A 636 -5.84 -37.54 4.99
C GLU A 636 -4.71 -38.01 4.07
N ASP A 637 -4.54 -37.33 2.94
CA ASP A 637 -3.39 -37.49 2.03
C ASP A 637 -2.26 -36.54 2.47
N PRO A 638 -1.15 -37.06 3.00
CA PRO A 638 -0.04 -36.23 3.47
C PRO A 638 0.67 -35.46 2.35
N ASP A 639 0.42 -35.80 1.08
CA ASP A 639 0.99 -35.12 -0.09
C ASP A 639 0.09 -33.98 -0.62
N VAL A 640 -1.09 -33.75 -0.02
CA VAL A 640 -2.07 -32.71 -0.39
C VAL A 640 -2.25 -31.71 0.77
N ASP A 641 -1.93 -30.44 0.53
CA ASP A 641 -2.13 -29.36 1.50
C ASP A 641 -3.64 -29.14 1.80
N ASP A 642 -4.02 -28.99 3.08
CA ASP A 642 -5.41 -28.84 3.60
C ASP A 642 -6.33 -30.06 3.38
N ASP A 643 -5.76 -31.27 3.33
CA ASP A 643 -6.56 -32.50 3.33
C ASP A 643 -6.76 -33.04 4.76
N ASP A 644 -8.00 -33.40 5.11
CA ASP A 644 -8.37 -33.86 6.45
C ASP A 644 -9.08 -35.22 6.36
N TYR A 645 -8.98 -36.03 7.41
CA TYR A 645 -9.82 -37.22 7.55
C TYR A 645 -11.30 -36.83 7.54
N LYS A 646 -12.06 -37.35 6.57
CA LYS A 646 -13.50 -37.09 6.42
C LYS A 646 -14.29 -38.39 6.40
N LEU A 647 -15.45 -38.38 7.05
CA LEU A 647 -16.45 -39.44 6.99
C LEU A 647 -17.73 -38.87 6.38
N THR A 648 -18.23 -39.49 5.32
CA THR A 648 -19.54 -39.15 4.76
C THR A 648 -20.59 -39.99 5.47
N ILE A 649 -21.46 -39.33 6.22
CA ILE A 649 -22.50 -39.95 7.03
C ILE A 649 -23.89 -39.70 6.44
N VAL A 650 -24.79 -40.67 6.61
CA VAL A 650 -26.22 -40.47 6.34
C VAL A 650 -26.92 -40.03 7.60
N MET A 651 -27.57 -38.88 7.51
CA MET A 651 -28.41 -38.35 8.57
C MET A 651 -29.77 -39.04 8.62
N ASP A 652 -30.52 -38.85 9.71
CA ASP A 652 -31.87 -39.40 9.89
C ASP A 652 -32.88 -38.99 8.80
N ASN A 653 -32.65 -37.86 8.12
CA ASN A 653 -33.48 -37.39 7.00
C ASN A 653 -33.12 -38.07 5.66
N GLY A 654 -32.07 -38.90 5.62
CA GLY A 654 -31.58 -39.59 4.43
C GLY A 654 -30.61 -38.79 3.57
N GLU A 655 -30.21 -37.59 3.98
CA GLU A 655 -29.18 -36.80 3.28
C GLU A 655 -27.77 -37.21 3.74
N GLU A 656 -26.82 -37.15 2.79
CA GLU A 656 -25.40 -37.42 3.03
C GLU A 656 -24.67 -36.13 3.37
N THR A 657 -23.83 -36.15 4.40
CA THR A 657 -23.01 -34.99 4.78
C THR A 657 -21.62 -35.43 5.21
N ASP A 658 -20.62 -34.62 4.88
CA ASP A 658 -19.24 -34.89 5.24
C ASP A 658 -18.96 -34.34 6.64
N LEU A 659 -18.27 -35.12 7.46
CA LEU A 659 -17.75 -34.71 8.76
C LEU A 659 -16.23 -34.83 8.76
N VAL A 660 -15.54 -33.73 9.05
CA VAL A 660 -14.12 -33.78 9.40
C VAL A 660 -14.00 -34.44 10.77
N VAL A 661 -13.11 -35.42 10.88
CA VAL A 661 -12.93 -36.22 12.09
C VAL A 661 -11.46 -36.34 12.45
N THR A 662 -11.16 -36.61 13.71
CA THR A 662 -9.79 -36.94 14.12
C THR A 662 -9.38 -38.30 13.55
N GLU A 663 -8.08 -38.49 13.27
CA GLU A 663 -7.48 -39.79 12.88
C GLU A 663 -8.02 -40.95 13.74
N LYS A 664 -8.08 -40.77 15.05
CA LYS A 664 -8.60 -41.78 15.98
C LYS A 664 -10.05 -42.20 15.67
N VAL A 665 -10.93 -41.24 15.43
CA VAL A 665 -12.35 -41.51 15.11
C VAL A 665 -12.45 -42.17 13.73
N TYR A 666 -11.62 -41.74 12.78
CA TYR A 666 -11.52 -42.37 11.46
C TYR A 666 -11.09 -43.84 11.56
N GLU A 667 -10.04 -44.14 12.32
CA GLU A 667 -9.58 -45.52 12.56
C GLU A 667 -10.66 -46.38 13.21
N MET A 668 -11.39 -45.83 14.19
CA MET A 668 -12.48 -46.54 14.87
C MET A 668 -13.62 -46.86 13.91
N ALA A 669 -14.00 -45.91 13.04
CA ALA A 669 -14.94 -46.13 11.95
C ALA A 669 -14.47 -47.26 11.01
N MET A 670 -13.21 -47.23 10.58
CA MET A 670 -12.63 -48.25 9.69
C MET A 670 -12.53 -49.64 10.35
N ASN A 671 -12.38 -49.69 11.67
CA ASN A 671 -12.37 -50.93 12.45
C ASN A 671 -13.79 -51.48 12.73
N GLY A 672 -14.83 -50.79 12.28
CA GLY A 672 -16.23 -51.19 12.48
C GLY A 672 -16.73 -51.00 13.91
N GLU A 673 -16.10 -50.10 14.68
CA GLU A 673 -16.58 -49.74 16.02
C GLU A 673 -17.88 -48.92 15.93
N PRO A 674 -18.83 -49.11 16.85
CA PRO A 674 -20.07 -48.35 16.84
C PRO A 674 -19.80 -46.88 17.15
N LEU A 675 -20.25 -45.99 16.27
CA LEU A 675 -20.22 -44.53 16.45
C LEU A 675 -21.64 -43.98 16.46
N GLU A 676 -21.87 -42.91 17.22
CA GLU A 676 -23.14 -42.19 17.30
C GLU A 676 -22.98 -40.75 16.78
N ILE A 677 -23.99 -40.29 16.05
CA ILE A 677 -24.11 -38.90 15.62
C ILE A 677 -24.87 -38.14 16.70
N CYS A 678 -24.27 -37.05 17.17
CA CYS A 678 -24.93 -36.06 18.01
C CYS A 678 -25.50 -34.95 17.12
N HIS A 679 -26.82 -34.99 16.92
CA HIS A 679 -27.56 -33.97 16.19
C HIS A 679 -28.20 -32.97 17.16
N ARG A 680 -27.96 -31.68 16.94
CA ARG A 680 -28.57 -30.57 17.69
C ARG A 680 -29.06 -29.48 16.77
N GLU A 681 -30.23 -28.92 17.07
CA GLU A 681 -30.80 -27.81 16.31
C GLU A 681 -30.89 -26.56 17.19
N SER A 682 -30.61 -25.40 16.62
CA SER A 682 -30.84 -24.10 17.25
C SER A 682 -32.26 -23.58 16.95
N PRO A 683 -32.80 -22.66 17.77
CA PRO A 683 -34.10 -22.02 17.52
C PRO A 683 -34.21 -21.26 16.19
N PHE A 684 -33.08 -21.03 15.50
CA PHE A 684 -33.02 -20.34 14.22
C PHE A 684 -32.90 -21.30 13.03
N GLY A 685 -33.10 -22.61 13.25
CA GLY A 685 -33.05 -23.64 12.20
C GLY A 685 -31.62 -23.95 11.72
N VAL A 686 -30.62 -23.67 12.55
CA VAL A 686 -29.22 -24.08 12.31
C VAL A 686 -28.98 -25.44 12.94
N VAL A 687 -28.53 -26.39 12.13
CA VAL A 687 -28.22 -27.76 12.53
C VAL A 687 -26.73 -27.89 12.86
N PHE A 688 -26.43 -28.55 13.98
CA PHE A 688 -25.09 -28.87 14.43
C PHE A 688 -24.93 -30.38 14.55
N LEU A 689 -23.85 -30.88 13.98
CA LEU A 689 -23.51 -32.30 13.97
C LEU A 689 -22.16 -32.53 14.68
N GLY A 690 -22.08 -33.62 15.42
CA GLY A 690 -20.84 -34.14 15.96
C GLY A 690 -20.87 -35.66 15.97
N ILE A 691 -19.70 -36.29 16.01
CA ILE A 691 -19.58 -37.76 16.07
C ILE A 691 -18.82 -38.16 17.33
N HIS A 692 -19.33 -39.14 18.07
CA HIS A 692 -18.66 -39.66 19.25
C HIS A 692 -18.99 -41.14 19.48
N MET A 693 -18.28 -41.77 20.41
CA MET A 693 -18.64 -43.13 20.83
C MET A 693 -19.97 -43.16 21.59
N PRO A 694 -20.73 -44.26 21.50
CA PRO A 694 -21.87 -44.50 22.37
C PRO A 694 -21.46 -44.31 23.83
N SER A 695 -22.16 -43.44 24.53
CA SER A 695 -21.93 -43.25 25.96
C SER A 695 -22.23 -44.57 26.68
N THR A 696 -21.21 -45.19 27.27
CA THR A 696 -21.41 -46.26 28.26
C THR A 696 -21.90 -45.60 29.54
N GLU A 697 -23.22 -45.37 29.63
CA GLU A 697 -23.98 -44.82 30.78
C GLU A 697 -23.29 -43.81 31.73
#